data_AF-A0A507EI85-F1
#
_entry.id   AF-A0A507EI85-F1
#
_cell.length_a   1.000
_cell.length_b   1.000
_cell.length_c   1.000
_cell.angle_alpha   90.00
_cell.angle_beta   90.00
_cell.angle_gamma   90.00
#
_symmetry.space_group_name_H-M   'P 1'
#
loop_
_entity.id
_entity.type
_entity.pdbx_description
1 polymer ?
#
loop_
_entity_poly.entity_id
_entity_poly.type
_entity_poly.pdbx_seq_one_letter_code
_entity_poly.pdbx_strand_id
1 'polypeptide(L)'
;MTSSDAKVSSAVAYAASEKFDGTDDWTVPDSVKSNVYFVEVTSSLVVALLELERRMVDNLGVHLITRKKKRAFGGKCVQTGEIGIWNRNGRPVIALEPGNYWNFSMRHAWQEKSSITSPVDVLGLTTVLVGQSEAAVVMDPANRIFVIRNSGFAAYGSQGCFKVIEIVDTLNLGESHAHYESSHAGTNGRAPAVLGWKRDVNITVSGSLITVATFFLVPANNVLILQRGNELLLLKAGQHVITNPNTSFRGFYSLGERQTTFRTQPAYTVEGVPVILNVNLRYRIADPILLTANYDDAFSALANPAQTAVNSVVSRLSYQQFMRAQRIGGDVPDHVEPWLDAFKSACLSDLRAQATGYGIIVESFDVLDRELEGALGKDLERQSEQVLRNQVQATQIELQNHIATETQRGKLEIAKVEAEQKKTQADAQYYVNMKESDAKYYAVLKDAEAMAESSNLKTTQDVKNSVKAAQAAAEASALKTAQDVKNSVQAAQAAAESSALKTAQDVKNSVQAAQAEAESSALKISQDVINSVKSAQAAAESSALRNAQDVRNLVQQAQASAESSALKAKQDAANVVTMAAAKKQQIDIETSAYAQVPVGHAQLMQLSVFEVEKLKALPAKTIYFSGNEDSGKGNDLVAGGLKTAMGWKLAEDA
;
A
#
# COMPACT_ATOMS: atom_id res chain seq x y z
N MET A 1 36.02 -40.40 -8.24
CA MET A 1 37.26 -39.85 -7.64
C MET A 1 37.19 -38.34 -7.82
N THR A 2 37.00 -37.47 -6.84
CA THR A 2 36.86 -37.51 -5.38
C THR A 2 36.17 -36.18 -5.05
N SER A 3 35.09 -36.20 -4.28
CA SER A 3 34.47 -34.99 -3.74
C SER A 3 35.40 -34.36 -2.70
N SER A 4 35.57 -33.05 -2.75
CA SER A 4 36.18 -32.27 -1.67
C SER A 4 35.09 -31.38 -1.07
N ASP A 5 34.45 -31.92 -0.03
CA ASP A 5 33.56 -31.20 0.86
C ASP A 5 34.29 -30.01 1.48
N ALA A 6 33.81 -28.80 1.18
CA ALA A 6 34.18 -27.60 1.88
C ALA A 6 33.57 -27.65 3.29
N LYS A 7 34.36 -28.16 4.25
CA LYS A 7 34.08 -28.00 5.67
C LYS A 7 34.03 -26.51 6.00
N VAL A 8 32.83 -26.04 6.30
CA VAL A 8 32.56 -24.82 7.03
C VAL A 8 33.45 -24.81 8.29
N SER A 9 34.36 -23.84 8.35
CA SER A 9 35.24 -23.60 9.49
C SER A 9 34.38 -23.35 10.73
N SER A 10 34.33 -24.35 11.59
CA SER A 10 33.70 -24.27 12.91
C SER A 10 34.36 -23.15 13.71
N ALA A 11 33.54 -22.28 14.30
CA ALA A 11 33.93 -21.28 15.28
C ALA A 11 34.99 -21.86 16.23
N VAL A 12 36.16 -21.23 16.26
CA VAL A 12 37.21 -21.53 17.23
C VAL A 12 36.61 -21.29 18.61
N ALA A 13 36.25 -22.37 19.29
CA ALA A 13 35.89 -22.34 20.69
C ALA A 13 37.15 -21.90 21.44
N TYR A 14 37.22 -20.62 21.81
CA TYR A 14 38.25 -20.12 22.72
C TYR A 14 38.13 -20.90 24.02
N ALA A 15 39.08 -21.82 24.21
CA ALA A 15 39.30 -22.50 25.47
C ALA A 15 39.34 -21.47 26.60
N ALA A 16 38.71 -21.79 27.74
CA ALA A 16 38.75 -20.95 28.92
C ALA A 16 40.21 -20.57 29.20
N SER A 17 40.51 -19.27 29.16
CA SER A 17 41.86 -18.76 29.38
C SER A 17 42.37 -19.31 30.71
N GLU A 18 43.58 -19.85 30.70
CA GLU A 18 44.33 -20.13 31.92
C GLU A 18 44.23 -18.88 32.82
N LYS A 19 43.90 -19.06 34.10
CA LYS A 19 43.89 -17.95 35.05
C LYS A 19 45.31 -17.40 35.12
N PHE A 20 45.55 -16.26 34.49
CA PHE A 20 46.85 -15.62 34.51
C PHE A 20 47.06 -15.01 35.90
N ASP A 21 48.23 -15.27 36.48
CA ASP A 21 48.61 -14.73 37.79
C ASP A 21 48.50 -13.19 37.81
N GLY A 22 47.71 -12.63 38.73
CA GLY A 22 47.40 -11.20 38.79
C GLY A 22 46.14 -10.74 38.04
N THR A 23 45.36 -11.67 37.47
CA THR A 23 44.06 -11.41 36.84
C THR A 23 42.95 -12.12 37.61
N ASP A 24 41.91 -11.37 38.03
CA ASP A 24 40.81 -11.89 38.85
C ASP A 24 41.26 -12.39 40.24
N ASP A 25 42.16 -11.64 40.88
CA ASP A 25 42.66 -11.88 42.24
C ASP A 25 41.59 -11.56 43.31
N TRP A 26 40.50 -12.32 43.30
CA TRP A 26 39.42 -12.20 44.29
C TRP A 26 39.71 -12.90 45.61
N THR A 27 40.86 -13.57 45.72
CA THR A 27 41.22 -14.42 46.85
C THR A 27 42.42 -13.88 47.61
N VAL A 28 42.36 -14.00 48.93
CA VAL A 28 43.52 -13.71 49.79
C VAL A 28 44.66 -14.67 49.42
N PRO A 29 45.87 -14.15 49.10
CA PRO A 29 47.03 -14.97 48.78
C PRO A 29 47.39 -15.92 49.93
N ASP A 30 47.84 -17.14 49.62
CA ASP A 30 48.21 -18.13 50.65
C ASP A 30 49.33 -17.63 51.57
N SER A 31 50.24 -16.82 51.04
CA SER A 31 51.27 -16.16 51.85
C SER A 31 50.68 -15.23 52.93
N VAL A 32 49.55 -14.57 52.66
CA VAL A 32 48.85 -13.74 53.66
C VAL A 32 48.10 -14.63 54.64
N LYS A 33 47.45 -15.70 54.18
CA LYS A 33 46.76 -16.67 55.06
C LYS A 33 47.69 -17.37 56.04
N SER A 34 48.95 -17.57 55.64
CA SER A 34 49.99 -18.15 56.50
C SER A 34 50.47 -17.20 57.61
N ASN A 35 50.10 -15.91 57.57
CA ASN A 35 50.47 -14.97 58.62
C ASN A 35 49.74 -15.31 59.92
N VAL A 36 50.52 -15.52 60.98
CA VAL A 36 50.05 -15.93 62.32
C VAL A 36 48.96 -14.99 62.84
N TYR A 37 49.10 -13.69 62.59
CA TYR A 37 48.18 -12.67 63.09
C TYR A 37 47.20 -12.19 62.03
N PHE A 38 46.92 -12.98 61.00
CA PHE A 38 45.87 -12.73 60.03
C PHE A 38 44.78 -13.81 60.15
N VAL A 39 43.53 -13.38 60.30
CA VAL A 39 42.37 -14.26 60.39
C VAL A 39 41.30 -13.77 59.41
N GLU A 40 40.99 -14.60 58.41
CA GLU A 40 39.90 -14.37 57.47
C GLU A 40 38.54 -14.58 58.16
N VAL A 41 37.55 -13.76 57.82
CA VAL A 41 36.19 -13.86 58.36
C VAL A 41 35.45 -14.97 57.63
N THR A 42 35.18 -16.07 58.33
CA THR A 42 34.38 -17.19 57.79
C THR A 42 32.89 -17.06 58.08
N SER A 43 32.53 -16.47 59.22
CA SER A 43 31.14 -16.39 59.70
C SER A 43 30.77 -15.00 60.20
N SER A 44 31.54 -14.46 61.15
CA SER A 44 31.38 -13.09 61.63
C SER A 44 32.72 -12.49 62.05
N LEU A 45 32.82 -11.16 62.01
CA LEU A 45 34.03 -10.45 62.45
C LEU A 45 34.34 -10.73 63.92
N VAL A 46 33.31 -10.94 64.76
CA VAL A 46 33.48 -11.29 66.17
C VAL A 46 34.19 -12.64 66.33
N VAL A 47 33.81 -13.65 65.54
CA VAL A 47 34.48 -14.96 65.55
C VAL A 47 35.93 -14.84 65.08
N ALA A 48 36.20 -14.04 64.05
CA ALA A 48 37.56 -13.78 63.60
C ALA A 48 38.41 -13.07 64.67
N LEU A 49 37.83 -12.12 65.42
CA LEU A 49 38.50 -11.42 66.52
C LEU A 49 38.77 -12.33 67.72
N LEU A 50 37.87 -13.27 68.02
CA LEU A 50 38.08 -14.28 69.06
C LEU A 50 39.21 -15.25 68.67
N GLU A 51 39.25 -15.69 67.43
CA GLU A 51 40.35 -16.52 66.92
C GLU A 51 41.67 -15.74 66.89
N LEU A 52 41.65 -14.45 66.51
CA LEU A 52 42.82 -13.57 66.60
C LEU A 52 43.29 -13.40 68.05
N GLU A 53 42.37 -13.23 69.01
CA GLU A 53 42.73 -13.23 70.44
C GLU A 53 43.42 -14.52 70.83
N ARG A 54 42.86 -15.68 70.46
CA ARG A 54 43.46 -16.99 70.77
C ARG A 54 44.90 -17.06 70.25
N ARG A 55 45.12 -16.69 68.98
CA ARG A 55 46.45 -16.66 68.37
C ARG A 55 47.41 -15.66 69.04
N MET A 56 46.91 -14.51 69.49
CA MET A 56 47.72 -13.53 70.22
C MET A 56 48.08 -14.00 71.64
N VAL A 57 47.18 -14.68 72.32
CA VAL A 57 47.44 -15.27 73.64
C VAL A 57 48.46 -16.39 73.53
N ASP A 58 48.30 -17.27 72.55
CA ASP A 58 49.18 -18.43 72.35
C ASP A 58 50.61 -18.01 71.97
N ASN A 59 50.78 -17.00 71.12
CA ASN A 59 52.09 -16.61 70.59
C ASN A 59 52.77 -15.47 71.36
N LEU A 60 52.02 -14.49 71.85
CA LEU A 60 52.56 -13.28 72.50
C LEU A 60 52.24 -13.22 74.00
N GLY A 61 51.37 -14.09 74.52
CA GLY A 61 50.91 -14.03 75.91
C GLY A 61 50.03 -12.81 76.21
N VAL A 62 49.38 -12.25 75.19
CA VAL A 62 48.66 -10.98 75.30
C VAL A 62 47.20 -11.06 74.86
N HIS A 63 46.33 -10.39 75.60
CA HIS A 63 44.90 -10.29 75.28
C HIS A 63 44.60 -9.12 74.34
N LEU A 64 43.83 -9.42 73.29
CA LEU A 64 43.18 -8.43 72.45
C LEU A 64 41.84 -8.00 73.07
N ILE A 65 41.06 -8.92 73.63
CA ILE A 65 39.73 -8.60 74.15
C ILE A 65 39.82 -8.19 75.63
N THR A 66 39.03 -7.20 76.01
CA THR A 66 39.01 -6.66 77.36
C THR A 66 38.41 -7.65 78.35
N ARG A 67 39.04 -7.79 79.51
CA ARG A 67 38.50 -8.54 80.67
C ARG A 67 37.69 -7.65 81.62
N LYS A 68 37.47 -6.37 81.26
CA LYS A 68 36.74 -5.41 82.08
C LYS A 68 35.26 -5.80 82.15
N LYS A 69 34.68 -5.81 83.36
CA LYS A 69 33.25 -6.09 83.56
C LYS A 69 32.40 -4.89 83.15
N LYS A 70 31.29 -5.17 82.44
CA LYS A 70 30.24 -4.18 82.15
C LYS A 70 29.54 -3.70 83.43
N ARG A 71 29.15 -2.43 83.46
CA ARG A 71 28.45 -1.78 84.59
C ARG A 71 27.14 -1.18 84.11
N ALA A 72 26.17 -1.08 85.02
CA ALA A 72 24.84 -0.55 84.71
C ALA A 72 24.83 0.98 84.50
N PHE A 73 25.73 1.73 85.14
CA PHE A 73 25.79 3.19 85.03
C PHE A 73 27.24 3.70 84.93
N GLY A 74 27.42 4.81 84.20
CA GLY A 74 28.68 5.54 84.08
C GLY A 74 29.74 4.84 83.21
N GLY A 75 30.77 5.58 82.78
CA GLY A 75 31.85 5.06 81.93
C GLY A 75 31.60 5.27 80.44
N LYS A 76 32.42 4.62 79.60
CA LYS A 76 32.30 4.69 78.13
C LYS A 76 31.34 3.59 77.67
N CYS A 77 30.25 4.00 77.02
CA CYS A 77 29.24 3.11 76.47
C CYS A 77 29.69 2.56 75.12
N VAL A 78 29.64 1.24 74.91
CA VAL A 78 29.77 0.58 73.61
C VAL A 78 28.38 0.08 73.24
N GLN A 79 27.85 0.50 72.08
CA GLN A 79 26.53 0.07 71.63
C GLN A 79 26.58 -1.26 70.88
N THR A 80 25.43 -1.87 70.63
CA THR A 80 25.33 -3.07 69.79
C THR A 80 25.80 -2.74 68.39
N GLY A 81 26.73 -3.54 67.85
CA GLY A 81 27.32 -3.30 66.52
C GLY A 81 28.57 -2.40 66.55
N GLU A 82 28.96 -1.87 67.70
CA GLU A 82 30.20 -1.11 67.88
C GLU A 82 31.26 -1.93 68.62
N ILE A 83 32.52 -1.56 68.41
CA ILE A 83 33.65 -1.98 69.23
C ILE A 83 34.22 -0.79 69.98
N GLY A 84 34.56 -0.98 71.26
CA GLY A 84 35.28 0.01 72.05
C GLY A 84 36.77 -0.30 72.09
N ILE A 85 37.63 0.66 71.76
CA ILE A 85 39.08 0.42 71.67
C ILE A 85 39.82 1.21 72.77
N TRP A 86 40.62 0.50 73.56
CA TRP A 86 41.57 1.08 74.50
C TRP A 86 43.00 0.91 74.01
N ASN A 87 43.83 1.92 74.23
CA ASN A 87 45.27 1.83 74.15
C ASN A 87 45.83 1.30 75.47
N ARG A 88 46.59 0.22 75.42
CA ARG A 88 47.40 -0.31 76.53
C ARG A 88 48.86 -0.35 76.10
N ASN A 89 49.64 0.68 76.45
CA ASN A 89 51.06 0.79 76.11
C ASN A 89 51.37 0.59 74.61
N GLY A 90 50.57 1.20 73.73
CA GLY A 90 50.71 1.09 72.28
C GLY A 90 49.99 -0.11 71.65
N ARG A 91 49.35 -0.97 72.45
CA ARG A 91 48.57 -2.12 71.96
C ARG A 91 47.06 -1.88 72.06
N PRO A 92 46.25 -2.35 71.10
CA PRO A 92 44.80 -2.28 71.20
C PRO A 92 44.28 -3.33 72.18
N VAL A 93 43.28 -2.92 72.97
CA VAL A 93 42.43 -3.80 73.76
C VAL A 93 40.99 -3.45 73.43
N ILE A 94 40.17 -4.40 72.99
CA ILE A 94 38.83 -4.15 72.45
C ILE A 94 37.70 -4.65 73.37
N ALA A 95 36.59 -3.93 73.43
CA ALA A 95 35.30 -4.40 73.97
C ALA A 95 34.39 -4.76 72.81
N LEU A 96 33.92 -6.01 72.79
CA LEU A 96 32.96 -6.53 71.82
C LEU A 96 31.53 -6.60 72.36
N GLU A 97 31.36 -6.74 73.69
CA GLU A 97 30.02 -6.79 74.28
C GLU A 97 29.45 -5.37 74.43
N PRO A 98 28.16 -5.16 74.14
CA PRO A 98 27.52 -3.88 74.39
C PRO A 98 27.38 -3.64 75.90
N GLY A 99 27.64 -2.40 76.33
CA GLY A 99 27.52 -1.99 77.73
C GLY A 99 28.44 -0.83 78.12
N ASN A 100 28.37 -0.43 79.39
CA ASN A 100 29.21 0.65 79.92
C ASN A 100 30.47 0.09 80.59
N TYR A 101 31.62 0.64 80.18
CA TYR A 101 32.93 0.24 80.66
C TYR A 101 33.61 1.38 81.43
N TRP A 102 33.94 1.12 82.69
CA TRP A 102 34.76 2.03 83.48
C TRP A 102 36.25 1.78 83.23
N ASN A 103 37.02 2.86 83.24
CA ASN A 103 38.46 2.79 83.13
C ASN A 103 39.15 3.29 84.40
N PHE A 104 39.36 2.39 85.35
CA PHE A 104 40.11 2.66 86.59
C PHE A 104 41.62 2.41 86.48
N SER A 105 42.10 2.02 85.30
CA SER A 105 43.50 1.64 85.09
C SER A 105 44.25 2.79 84.44
N MET A 106 45.28 3.32 85.11
CA MET A 106 46.16 4.36 84.55
C MET A 106 46.94 3.90 83.30
N ARG A 107 47.00 2.59 83.04
CA ARG A 107 47.69 2.00 81.88
C ARG A 107 46.82 1.85 80.64
N HIS A 108 45.51 2.09 80.78
CA HIS A 108 44.58 2.04 79.66
C HIS A 108 44.13 3.47 79.35
N ALA A 109 44.24 3.89 78.10
CA ALA A 109 43.60 5.12 77.62
C ALA A 109 42.48 4.73 76.66
N TRP A 110 41.34 5.37 76.76
CA TRP A 110 40.28 5.22 75.76
C TRP A 110 40.74 5.87 74.47
N GLN A 111 40.67 5.16 73.33
CA GLN A 111 40.95 5.75 72.02
C GLN A 111 39.64 6.13 71.34
N GLU A 112 38.93 5.16 70.79
CA GLU A 112 37.77 5.41 69.95
C GLU A 112 36.73 4.29 70.05
N LYS A 113 35.52 4.61 69.56
CA LYS A 113 34.50 3.61 69.21
C LYS A 113 34.50 3.50 67.71
N SER A 114 34.41 2.29 67.18
CA SER A 114 34.22 2.10 65.75
C SER A 114 33.10 1.10 65.50
N SER A 115 32.40 1.23 64.38
CA SER A 115 31.40 0.24 63.97
C SER A 115 32.11 -1.05 63.55
N ILE A 116 31.55 -2.21 63.91
CA ILE A 116 32.00 -3.53 63.45
C ILE A 116 31.97 -3.63 61.91
N THR A 117 31.09 -2.87 61.27
CA THR A 117 30.93 -2.87 59.81
C THR A 117 31.90 -1.93 59.10
N SER A 118 32.54 -1.02 59.82
CA SER A 118 33.49 -0.06 59.23
C SER A 118 34.92 -0.57 59.34
N PRO A 119 35.81 -0.23 58.39
CA PRO A 119 37.23 -0.49 58.55
C PRO A 119 37.76 0.12 59.83
N VAL A 120 38.54 -0.66 60.58
CA VAL A 120 39.25 -0.20 61.79
C VAL A 120 40.73 -0.32 61.50
N ASP A 121 41.49 0.75 61.72
CA ASP A 121 42.95 0.76 61.65
C ASP A 121 43.49 1.56 62.84
N VAL A 122 43.69 0.87 63.97
CA VAL A 122 44.05 1.51 65.25
C VAL A 122 45.07 0.67 66.00
N LEU A 123 46.20 1.28 66.37
CA LEU A 123 47.26 0.67 67.17
C LEU A 123 47.77 -0.68 66.58
N GLY A 124 47.75 -0.80 65.26
CA GLY A 124 48.16 -2.02 64.55
C GLY A 124 47.11 -3.13 64.50
N LEU A 125 45.90 -2.92 65.06
CA LEU A 125 44.73 -3.75 64.77
C LEU A 125 44.07 -3.22 63.49
N THR A 126 43.95 -4.10 62.51
CA THR A 126 43.26 -3.82 61.26
C THR A 126 42.09 -4.78 61.10
N THR A 127 40.88 -4.26 60.93
CA THR A 127 39.72 -5.09 60.61
C THR A 127 38.95 -4.51 59.44
N VAL A 128 38.43 -5.38 58.59
CA VAL A 128 37.48 -5.00 57.53
C VAL A 128 36.43 -6.06 57.39
N LEU A 129 35.21 -5.64 57.07
CA LEU A 129 34.13 -6.51 56.65
C LEU A 129 33.52 -5.87 55.41
N VAL A 130 33.51 -6.58 54.28
CA VAL A 130 32.90 -6.09 53.03
C VAL A 130 31.62 -6.87 52.72
N GLY A 131 30.64 -6.16 52.14
CA GLY A 131 29.37 -6.75 51.68
C GLY A 131 29.51 -7.69 50.48
N GLN A 132 28.36 -8.24 50.03
CA GLN A 132 28.29 -9.18 48.89
C GLN A 132 28.60 -8.56 47.52
N SER A 133 28.57 -7.23 47.43
CA SER A 133 28.86 -6.46 46.23
C SER A 133 30.07 -5.55 46.40
N GLU A 134 30.83 -5.74 47.48
CA GLU A 134 31.95 -4.88 47.81
C GLU A 134 33.24 -5.69 47.84
N ALA A 135 34.32 -4.99 47.54
CA ALA A 135 35.67 -5.53 47.63
C ALA A 135 36.58 -4.53 48.35
N ALA A 136 37.39 -5.02 49.29
CA ALA A 136 38.40 -4.23 49.96
C ALA A 136 39.76 -4.43 49.27
N VAL A 137 40.40 -3.33 48.89
CA VAL A 137 41.80 -3.32 48.46
C VAL A 137 42.68 -3.16 49.70
N VAL A 138 43.54 -4.14 49.95
CA VAL A 138 44.34 -4.24 51.17
C VAL A 138 45.81 -4.32 50.82
N MET A 139 46.63 -3.58 51.56
CA MET A 139 48.08 -3.67 51.52
C MET A 139 48.56 -4.46 52.73
N ASP A 140 49.40 -5.48 52.48
CA ASP A 140 50.04 -6.24 53.54
C ASP A 140 51.26 -5.50 54.13
N PRO A 141 51.82 -5.97 55.26
CA PRO A 141 53.02 -5.37 55.85
C PRO A 141 54.27 -5.39 54.95
N ALA A 142 54.28 -6.22 53.90
CA ALA A 142 55.35 -6.30 52.89
C ALA A 142 55.06 -5.43 51.66
N ASN A 143 54.07 -4.52 51.74
CA ASN A 143 53.60 -3.63 50.67
C ASN A 143 53.06 -4.35 49.43
N ARG A 144 52.58 -5.58 49.57
CA ARG A 144 51.88 -6.31 48.52
C ARG A 144 50.39 -6.01 48.59
N ILE A 145 49.78 -5.85 47.42
CA ILE A 145 48.36 -5.53 47.28
C ILE A 145 47.59 -6.80 47.02
N PHE A 146 46.46 -6.96 47.70
CA PHE A 146 45.51 -8.02 47.44
C PHE A 146 44.08 -7.51 47.67
N VAL A 147 43.12 -8.23 47.10
CA VAL A 147 41.71 -7.84 47.16
C VAL A 147 40.91 -8.92 47.88
N ILE A 148 40.01 -8.49 48.75
CA ILE A 148 39.09 -9.36 49.48
C ILE A 148 37.68 -9.02 49.04
N ARG A 149 36.94 -10.03 48.58
CA ARG A 149 35.55 -9.87 48.13
C ARG A 149 34.62 -10.76 48.95
N ASN A 150 33.42 -10.25 49.24
CA ASN A 150 32.35 -10.98 49.93
C ASN A 150 32.76 -11.57 51.30
N SER A 151 33.74 -10.96 51.96
CA SER A 151 34.36 -11.49 53.18
C SER A 151 34.96 -10.35 54.00
N GLY A 152 35.78 -10.68 54.98
CA GLY A 152 36.51 -9.71 55.80
C GLY A 152 37.75 -10.34 56.39
N PHE A 153 38.48 -9.57 57.19
CA PHE A 153 39.54 -10.11 58.02
C PHE A 153 39.71 -9.31 59.30
N ALA A 154 40.36 -9.93 60.27
CA ALA A 154 40.95 -9.28 61.42
C ALA A 154 42.44 -9.62 61.46
N ALA A 155 43.27 -8.59 61.58
CA ALA A 155 44.71 -8.79 61.69
C ALA A 155 45.34 -7.87 62.73
N TYR A 156 46.47 -8.31 63.29
CA TYR A 156 47.26 -7.53 64.23
C TYR A 156 48.73 -7.51 63.81
N GLY A 157 49.35 -6.34 63.79
CA GLY A 157 50.76 -6.17 63.47
C GLY A 157 51.44 -5.16 64.39
N SER A 158 52.49 -5.60 65.09
CA SER A 158 53.33 -4.71 65.91
C SER A 158 54.48 -4.07 65.12
N GLN A 159 54.91 -4.70 64.02
CA GLN A 159 55.99 -4.25 63.12
C GLN A 159 55.51 -4.28 61.66
N GLY A 160 54.63 -3.35 61.33
CA GLY A 160 53.92 -3.30 60.05
C GLY A 160 52.48 -3.77 60.20
N CYS A 161 51.54 -2.94 59.77
CA CYS A 161 50.12 -3.21 59.82
C CYS A 161 49.60 -3.53 58.41
N PHE A 162 48.52 -4.30 58.37
CA PHE A 162 47.70 -4.33 57.18
C PHE A 162 47.01 -2.98 57.04
N LYS A 163 46.89 -2.48 55.82
CA LYS A 163 46.21 -1.21 55.55
C LYS A 163 45.10 -1.42 54.55
N VAL A 164 43.88 -1.07 54.94
CA VAL A 164 42.75 -0.99 54.00
C VAL A 164 42.90 0.31 53.23
N ILE A 165 43.09 0.21 51.92
CA ILE A 165 43.28 1.37 51.05
C ILE A 165 41.93 1.96 50.70
N GLU A 166 41.04 1.13 50.16
CA GLU A 166 39.73 1.55 49.68
C GLU A 166 38.76 0.37 49.68
N ILE A 167 37.47 0.64 49.89
CA ILE A 167 36.38 -0.30 49.65
C ILE A 167 35.66 0.13 48.38
N VAL A 168 35.54 -0.78 47.43
CA VAL A 168 34.95 -0.54 46.12
C VAL A 168 33.68 -1.37 45.97
N ASP A 169 32.57 -0.73 45.59
CA ASP A 169 31.37 -1.41 45.11
C ASP A 169 31.64 -1.98 43.71
N THR A 170 31.68 -3.30 43.60
CA THR A 170 32.01 -4.01 42.35
C THR A 170 30.83 -4.10 41.39
N LEU A 171 29.60 -3.82 41.84
CA LEU A 171 28.41 -3.76 40.98
C LEU A 171 28.19 -2.37 40.40
N ASN A 172 28.52 -1.33 41.15
CA ASN A 172 28.37 0.05 40.71
C ASN A 172 29.66 0.84 40.90
N LEU A 173 30.47 0.90 39.83
CA LEU A 173 31.69 1.70 39.82
C LEU A 173 31.42 3.20 39.67
N GLY A 174 30.20 3.62 39.31
CA GLY A 174 29.81 5.02 39.10
C GLY A 174 29.96 5.53 37.67
N GLU A 175 29.14 6.50 37.28
CA GLU A 175 29.12 7.05 35.89
C GLU A 175 30.41 7.76 35.48
N SER A 176 31.14 8.36 36.43
CA SER A 176 32.45 8.99 36.19
C SER A 176 33.51 8.00 35.71
N HIS A 177 33.25 6.70 35.88
CA HIS A 177 34.14 5.60 35.51
C HIS A 177 33.67 4.88 34.24
N ALA A 178 32.57 5.32 33.61
CA ALA A 178 32.08 4.75 32.37
C ALA A 178 32.97 5.12 31.18
N HIS A 179 33.38 4.11 30.43
CA HIS A 179 34.01 4.25 29.12
C HIS A 179 32.94 4.15 28.04
N TYR A 180 32.87 5.18 27.21
CA TYR A 180 31.92 5.29 26.12
C TYR A 180 32.61 4.98 24.79
N GLU A 181 31.82 4.49 23.84
CA GLU A 181 32.25 4.36 22.45
C GLU A 181 32.62 5.72 21.87
N SER A 182 33.72 5.77 21.12
CA SER A 182 34.20 6.99 20.46
C SER A 182 33.16 7.47 19.44
N SER A 183 32.42 8.53 19.78
CA SER A 183 31.46 9.14 18.87
C SER A 183 32.20 9.77 17.69
N HIS A 184 32.10 9.18 16.51
CA HIS A 184 32.63 9.77 15.29
C HIS A 184 31.65 10.80 14.72
N ALA A 185 32.20 11.87 14.14
CA ALA A 185 31.44 12.94 13.51
C ALA A 185 30.62 12.39 12.33
N GLY A 186 29.32 12.16 12.56
CA GLY A 186 28.43 11.57 11.57
C GLY A 186 27.38 10.64 12.17
N THR A 187 27.59 10.14 13.39
CA THR A 187 26.61 9.31 14.10
C THR A 187 25.44 10.18 14.58
N ASN A 188 24.28 10.02 13.96
CA ASN A 188 23.06 10.80 14.21
C ASN A 188 22.66 10.82 15.70
N GLY A 189 23.03 11.88 16.44
CA GLY A 189 22.43 12.33 17.70
C GLY A 189 22.27 11.31 18.84
N ARG A 190 22.77 10.09 18.71
CA ARG A 190 22.58 9.01 19.68
C ARG A 190 23.68 9.11 20.73
N ALA A 191 23.29 9.06 21.99
CA ALA A 191 24.25 9.00 23.09
C ALA A 191 25.21 7.81 22.86
N PRO A 192 26.53 8.00 23.03
CA PRO A 192 27.49 6.93 22.81
C PRO A 192 27.19 5.76 23.75
N ALA A 193 27.30 4.54 23.25
CA ALA A 193 27.03 3.36 24.06
C ALA A 193 28.14 3.19 25.11
N VAL A 194 27.75 2.76 26.31
CA VAL A 194 28.73 2.38 27.35
C VAL A 194 29.39 1.06 26.95
N LEU A 195 30.71 1.08 26.85
CA LEU A 195 31.52 -0.10 26.55
C LEU A 195 31.92 -0.85 27.83
N GLY A 196 32.06 -0.15 28.96
CA GLY A 196 32.30 -0.73 30.27
C GLY A 196 32.66 0.32 31.30
N TRP A 197 33.03 -0.11 32.51
CA TRP A 197 33.48 0.78 33.56
C TRP A 197 34.88 0.41 34.04
N LYS A 198 35.70 1.43 34.31
CA LYS A 198 37.07 1.30 34.83
C LYS A 198 37.25 2.23 36.03
N ARG A 199 37.56 1.65 37.19
CA ARG A 199 37.90 2.38 38.40
C ARG A 199 39.30 2.02 38.88
N ASP A 200 40.18 3.02 38.90
CA ASP A 200 41.54 2.89 39.41
C ASP A 200 41.58 3.28 40.89
N VAL A 201 42.12 2.40 41.73
CA VAL A 201 42.42 2.66 43.14
C VAL A 201 43.87 3.09 43.23
N ASN A 202 44.10 4.28 43.79
CA ASN A 202 45.40 4.91 43.82
C ASN A 202 45.91 5.08 45.26
N ILE A 203 47.22 4.91 45.45
CA ILE A 203 47.91 5.30 46.68
C ILE A 203 48.91 6.42 46.38
N THR A 204 49.14 7.29 47.36
CA THR A 204 50.18 8.31 47.26
C THR A 204 51.46 7.78 47.88
N VAL A 205 52.49 7.57 47.04
CA VAL A 205 53.84 7.19 47.48
C VAL A 205 54.80 8.31 47.09
N SER A 206 55.45 8.92 48.06
CA SER A 206 56.43 10.01 47.83
C SER A 206 55.88 11.17 46.98
N GLY A 207 54.60 11.51 47.15
CA GLY A 207 53.92 12.58 46.41
C GLY A 207 53.42 12.20 45.01
N SER A 208 53.69 10.98 44.53
CA SER A 208 53.17 10.46 43.26
C SER A 208 51.99 9.53 43.50
N LEU A 209 50.95 9.63 42.67
CA LEU A 209 49.81 8.71 42.66
C LEU A 209 50.20 7.46 41.86
N ILE A 210 50.12 6.31 42.51
CA ILE A 210 50.39 5.00 41.90
C ILE A 210 49.11 4.18 41.96
N THR A 211 48.67 3.66 40.82
CA THR A 211 47.53 2.73 40.74
C THR A 211 47.94 1.36 41.27
N VAL A 212 47.22 0.90 42.29
CA VAL A 212 47.49 -0.37 42.99
C VAL A 212 46.52 -1.48 42.64
N ALA A 213 45.31 -1.10 42.24
CA ALA A 213 44.31 -2.03 41.77
C ALA A 213 43.39 -1.31 40.79
N THR A 214 43.00 -2.00 39.73
CA THR A 214 42.00 -1.51 38.78
C THR A 214 40.83 -2.47 38.74
N PHE A 215 39.63 -1.94 38.96
CA PHE A 215 38.38 -2.66 38.86
C PHE A 215 37.74 -2.40 37.49
N PHE A 216 37.28 -3.47 36.87
CA PHE A 216 36.58 -3.43 35.61
C PHE A 216 35.22 -4.09 35.75
N LEU A 217 34.21 -3.44 35.18
CA LEU A 217 32.89 -4.03 34.98
C LEU A 217 32.63 -4.06 33.48
N VAL A 218 32.65 -5.26 32.90
CA VAL A 218 32.48 -5.50 31.47
C VAL A 218 31.03 -5.96 31.23
N PRO A 219 30.21 -5.17 30.49
CA PRO A 219 28.84 -5.54 30.13
C PRO A 219 28.77 -6.82 29.31
N ALA A 220 27.58 -7.42 29.24
CA ALA A 220 27.30 -8.52 28.33
C ALA A 220 27.61 -8.10 26.87
N ASN A 221 28.18 -9.02 26.09
CA ASN A 221 28.60 -8.83 24.70
C ASN A 221 29.76 -7.84 24.48
N ASN A 222 30.36 -7.31 25.55
CA ASN A 222 31.59 -6.54 25.47
C ASN A 222 32.76 -7.34 26.01
N VAL A 223 33.96 -6.89 25.64
CA VAL A 223 35.22 -7.46 26.10
C VAL A 223 36.17 -6.34 26.52
N LEU A 224 37.11 -6.71 27.36
CA LEU A 224 38.18 -5.86 27.84
C LEU A 224 39.50 -6.41 27.32
N ILE A 225 40.31 -5.54 26.73
CA ILE A 225 41.67 -5.87 26.32
C ILE A 225 42.66 -5.19 27.25
N LEU A 226 43.56 -6.00 27.80
CA LEU A 226 44.67 -5.57 28.63
C LEU A 226 45.98 -5.91 27.93
N GLN A 227 47.04 -5.17 28.24
CA GLN A 227 48.38 -5.49 27.78
C GLN A 227 49.25 -5.82 28.99
N ARG A 228 49.94 -6.96 28.94
CA ARG A 228 50.94 -7.35 29.92
C ARG A 228 52.27 -7.55 29.19
N GLY A 229 53.17 -6.59 29.33
CA GLY A 229 54.41 -6.57 28.55
C GLY A 229 54.11 -6.56 27.04
N ASN A 230 54.45 -7.65 26.34
CA ASN A 230 54.22 -7.80 24.90
C ASN A 230 52.97 -8.62 24.55
N GLU A 231 52.27 -9.17 25.54
CA GLU A 231 51.10 -10.00 25.33
C GLU A 231 49.82 -9.19 25.53
N LEU A 232 48.83 -9.44 24.67
CA LEU A 232 47.47 -8.89 24.78
C LEU A 232 46.57 -9.95 25.41
N LEU A 233 45.86 -9.56 26.47
CA LEU A 233 44.96 -10.40 27.24
C LEU A 233 43.52 -9.97 26.96
N LEU A 234 42.66 -10.94 26.68
CA LEU A 234 41.23 -10.73 26.47
C LEU A 234 40.45 -11.22 27.69
N LEU A 235 39.74 -10.31 28.32
CA LEU A 235 38.78 -10.59 29.39
C LEU A 235 37.35 -10.45 28.86
N LYS A 236 36.51 -11.45 29.17
CA LYS A 236 35.11 -11.51 28.72
C LYS A 236 34.22 -10.60 29.58
N ALA A 237 32.91 -10.64 29.33
CA ALA A 237 31.92 -9.99 30.16
C ALA A 237 32.00 -10.49 31.62
N GLY A 238 31.95 -9.58 32.58
CA GLY A 238 32.13 -9.92 34.00
C GLY A 238 32.71 -8.79 34.83
N GLN A 239 32.93 -9.09 36.11
CA GLN A 239 33.66 -8.24 37.03
C GLN A 239 35.08 -8.73 37.12
N HIS A 240 36.03 -7.86 36.81
CA HIS A 240 37.44 -8.19 36.83
C HIS A 240 38.20 -7.24 37.74
N VAL A 241 39.25 -7.75 38.38
CA VAL A 241 40.16 -6.95 39.19
C VAL A 241 41.59 -7.29 38.83
N ILE A 242 42.38 -6.25 38.62
CA ILE A 242 43.79 -6.35 38.26
C ILE A 242 44.60 -5.64 39.33
N THR A 243 45.49 -6.38 39.98
CA THR A 243 46.40 -5.90 41.04
C THR A 243 47.83 -5.76 40.52
N ASN A 244 48.14 -6.39 39.39
CA ASN A 244 49.49 -6.42 38.84
C ASN A 244 49.83 -5.09 38.13
N PRO A 245 50.85 -4.35 38.59
CA PRO A 245 51.21 -3.05 38.02
C PRO A 245 51.76 -3.13 36.59
N ASN A 246 52.22 -4.32 36.14
CA ASN A 246 52.73 -4.52 34.80
C ASN A 246 51.64 -4.74 33.74
N THR A 247 50.37 -4.72 34.15
CA THR A 247 49.22 -4.90 33.27
C THR A 247 48.57 -3.54 33.03
N SER A 248 48.58 -3.08 31.79
CA SER A 248 47.96 -1.82 31.38
C SER A 248 46.63 -2.05 30.66
N PHE A 249 45.71 -1.11 30.84
CA PHE A 249 44.45 -1.08 30.12
C PHE A 249 44.68 -0.62 28.67
N ARG A 250 44.12 -1.35 27.69
CA ARG A 250 44.10 -0.93 26.29
C ARG A 250 42.77 -0.32 25.90
N GLY A 251 41.69 -1.08 26.04
CA GLY A 251 40.38 -0.62 25.58
C GLY A 251 39.27 -1.59 25.91
N PHE A 252 38.05 -1.09 25.83
CA PHE A 252 36.85 -1.92 25.77
C PHE A 252 36.38 -2.02 24.33
N TYR A 253 35.89 -3.20 23.96
CA TYR A 253 35.36 -3.44 22.62
C TYR A 253 34.01 -4.12 22.71
N SER A 254 33.11 -3.75 21.80
CA SER A 254 31.83 -4.43 21.69
C SER A 254 31.88 -5.50 20.61
N LEU A 255 31.49 -6.72 20.97
CA LEU A 255 31.31 -7.83 20.02
C LEU A 255 29.93 -7.79 19.35
N GLY A 256 29.05 -6.89 19.79
CA GLY A 256 27.75 -6.67 19.18
C GLY A 256 27.85 -6.06 17.78
N GLU A 257 26.76 -6.17 17.04
CA GLU A 257 26.59 -5.47 15.76
C GLU A 257 26.55 -3.96 15.99
N ARG A 258 27.38 -3.24 15.23
CA ARG A 258 27.51 -1.79 15.26
C ARG A 258 27.22 -1.21 13.89
N GLN A 259 26.68 0.00 13.91
CA GLN A 259 26.36 0.76 12.73
C GLN A 259 26.97 2.14 12.86
N THR A 260 27.71 2.55 11.84
CA THR A 260 28.35 3.86 11.78
C THR A 260 28.14 4.50 10.41
N THR A 261 27.96 5.81 10.40
CA THR A 261 27.77 6.59 9.18
C THR A 261 28.95 7.54 9.01
N PHE A 262 29.54 7.53 7.83
CA PHE A 262 30.67 8.40 7.52
C PHE A 262 30.60 8.91 6.09
N ARG A 263 31.24 10.05 5.86
CA ARG A 263 31.37 10.69 4.55
C ARG A 263 32.72 10.30 3.96
N THR A 264 32.70 9.77 2.73
CA THR A 264 33.92 9.40 2.02
C THR A 264 34.69 10.64 1.57
N GLN A 265 35.97 10.48 1.30
CA GLN A 265 36.73 11.45 0.50
C GLN A 265 36.26 11.42 -0.97
N PRO A 266 36.48 12.49 -1.74
CA PRO A 266 36.08 12.55 -3.14
C PRO A 266 36.70 11.40 -3.96
N ALA A 267 35.86 10.60 -4.59
CA ALA A 267 36.23 9.55 -5.53
C ALA A 267 35.94 10.00 -6.97
N TYR A 268 36.81 9.68 -7.92
CA TYR A 268 36.68 10.15 -9.31
C TYR A 268 36.12 9.04 -10.21
N THR A 269 35.11 9.38 -11.01
CA THR A 269 34.59 8.52 -12.09
C THR A 269 35.54 8.46 -13.28
N VAL A 270 35.25 7.61 -14.27
CA VAL A 270 36.02 7.51 -15.53
C VAL A 270 36.15 8.87 -16.25
N GLU A 271 35.15 9.73 -16.09
CA GLU A 271 35.07 11.07 -16.69
C GLU A 271 35.75 12.16 -15.83
N GLY A 272 36.34 11.79 -14.69
CA GLY A 272 37.01 12.72 -13.78
C GLY A 272 36.07 13.55 -12.92
N VAL A 273 34.79 13.19 -12.84
CA VAL A 273 33.81 13.87 -11.96
C VAL A 273 34.00 13.38 -10.51
N PRO A 274 34.21 14.28 -9.54
CA PRO A 274 34.35 13.91 -8.13
C PRO A 274 32.98 13.63 -7.50
N VAL A 275 32.91 12.50 -6.81
CA VAL A 275 31.74 11.98 -6.13
C VAL A 275 32.08 11.78 -4.66
N ILE A 276 31.25 12.33 -3.78
CA ILE A 276 31.31 12.08 -2.35
C ILE A 276 30.10 11.23 -1.96
N LEU A 277 30.35 10.16 -1.22
CA LEU A 277 29.31 9.25 -0.73
C LEU A 277 29.16 9.39 0.78
N ASN A 278 27.92 9.49 1.23
CA ASN A 278 27.58 9.26 2.62
C ASN A 278 27.23 7.78 2.77
N VAL A 279 28.05 7.05 3.51
CA VAL A 279 27.95 5.60 3.63
C VAL A 279 27.55 5.23 5.05
N ASN A 280 26.67 4.25 5.14
CA ASN A 280 26.28 3.56 6.35
C ASN A 280 26.91 2.17 6.35
N LEU A 281 27.72 1.90 7.36
CA LEU A 281 28.50 0.68 7.49
C LEU A 281 28.05 -0.06 8.74
N ARG A 282 27.65 -1.32 8.54
CA ARG A 282 27.25 -2.25 9.60
C ARG A 282 28.32 -3.30 9.77
N TYR A 283 28.85 -3.45 10.97
CA TYR A 283 29.99 -4.31 11.25
C TYR A 283 29.91 -4.93 12.64
N ARG A 284 30.67 -5.99 12.87
CA ARG A 284 30.89 -6.59 14.18
C ARG A 284 32.36 -6.97 14.34
N ILE A 285 32.86 -6.89 15.56
CA ILE A 285 34.22 -7.32 15.88
C ILE A 285 34.17 -8.83 16.16
N ALA A 286 34.93 -9.61 15.38
CA ALA A 286 35.02 -11.05 15.55
C ALA A 286 36.24 -11.44 16.39
N ASP A 287 37.38 -10.81 16.13
CA ASP A 287 38.61 -10.96 16.92
C ASP A 287 39.14 -9.59 17.35
N PRO A 288 38.87 -9.17 18.60
CA PRO A 288 39.31 -7.88 19.12
C PRO A 288 40.82 -7.82 19.33
N ILE A 289 41.52 -8.95 19.50
CA ILE A 289 42.97 -8.94 19.74
C ILE A 289 43.70 -8.42 18.50
N LEU A 290 43.31 -8.91 17.31
CA LEU A 290 43.87 -8.47 16.03
C LEU A 290 43.63 -6.98 15.77
N LEU A 291 42.46 -6.48 16.16
CA LEU A 291 42.12 -5.07 16.04
C LEU A 291 43.07 -4.21 16.90
N THR A 292 43.17 -4.55 18.19
CA THR A 292 43.95 -3.79 19.18
C THR A 292 45.46 -3.78 18.96
N ALA A 293 45.97 -4.68 18.11
CA ALA A 293 47.38 -4.68 17.75
C ALA A 293 47.78 -3.38 17.02
N ASN A 294 46.87 -2.81 16.22
CA ASN A 294 47.17 -1.68 15.34
C ASN A 294 46.22 -0.48 15.52
N TYR A 295 45.01 -0.70 16.05
CA TYR A 295 43.98 0.33 16.14
C TYR A 295 43.26 0.30 17.49
N ASP A 296 42.97 1.50 18.01
CA ASP A 296 42.18 1.64 19.23
C ASP A 296 40.68 1.49 18.97
N ASP A 297 40.23 1.74 17.74
CA ASP A 297 38.82 1.70 17.35
C ASP A 297 38.60 1.01 15.99
N ALA A 298 37.47 0.29 15.89
CA ALA A 298 37.11 -0.46 14.70
C ALA A 298 36.84 0.45 13.50
N PHE A 299 36.24 1.63 13.71
CA PHE A 299 36.01 2.56 12.61
C PHE A 299 37.32 3.09 12.02
N SER A 300 38.30 3.42 12.86
CA SER A 300 39.62 3.85 12.41
C SER A 300 40.32 2.79 11.54
N ALA A 301 40.12 1.50 11.84
CA ALA A 301 40.63 0.40 11.03
C ALA A 301 39.89 0.25 9.68
N LEU A 302 38.59 0.58 9.63
CA LEU A 302 37.75 0.40 8.44
C LEU A 302 37.73 1.62 7.50
N ALA A 303 38.02 2.82 7.98
CA ALA A 303 37.89 4.06 7.19
C ALA A 303 38.74 4.03 5.89
N ASN A 304 40.02 3.65 5.99
CA ASN A 304 40.92 3.58 4.84
C ASN A 304 40.58 2.44 3.87
N PRO A 305 40.32 1.19 4.35
CA PRO A 305 39.79 0.12 3.50
C PRO A 305 38.50 0.48 2.79
N ALA A 306 37.56 1.12 3.49
CA ALA A 306 36.28 1.50 2.91
C ALA A 306 36.45 2.56 1.81
N GLN A 307 37.31 3.56 2.03
CA GLN A 307 37.65 4.53 0.98
C GLN A 307 38.30 3.86 -0.23
N THR A 308 39.19 2.90 0.00
CA THR A 308 39.88 2.17 -1.07
C THR A 308 38.89 1.33 -1.90
N ALA A 309 37.94 0.66 -1.24
CA ALA A 309 36.88 -0.10 -1.90
C ALA A 309 35.99 0.83 -2.77
N VAL A 310 35.58 1.98 -2.22
CA VAL A 310 34.80 2.98 -2.97
C VAL A 310 35.58 3.49 -4.18
N ASN A 311 36.84 3.84 -4.02
CA ASN A 311 37.68 4.33 -5.12
C ASN A 311 37.85 3.27 -6.22
N SER A 312 38.04 2.00 -5.85
CA SER A 312 38.19 0.86 -6.77
C SER A 312 36.98 0.69 -7.68
N VAL A 313 35.77 0.84 -7.11
CA VAL A 313 34.52 0.66 -7.87
C VAL A 313 34.12 1.92 -8.62
N VAL A 314 34.19 3.11 -8.00
CA VAL A 314 33.79 4.38 -8.63
C VAL A 314 34.65 4.71 -9.85
N SER A 315 35.95 4.42 -9.80
CA SER A 315 36.86 4.67 -10.92
C SER A 315 36.56 3.88 -12.20
N ARG A 316 35.73 2.83 -12.12
CA ARG A 316 35.33 2.00 -13.27
C ARG A 316 33.97 2.38 -13.83
N LEU A 317 33.25 3.29 -13.17
CA LEU A 317 31.89 3.66 -13.54
C LEU A 317 31.86 4.97 -14.32
N SER A 318 30.98 5.03 -15.33
CA SER A 318 30.67 6.27 -16.02
C SER A 318 29.68 7.13 -15.23
N TYR A 319 29.65 8.42 -15.51
CA TYR A 319 28.73 9.35 -14.84
C TYR A 319 27.25 8.97 -15.07
N GLN A 320 26.90 8.59 -16.30
CA GLN A 320 25.53 8.21 -16.63
C GLN A 320 25.08 6.94 -15.90
N GLN A 321 25.96 5.95 -15.74
CA GLN A 321 25.68 4.75 -14.95
C GLN A 321 25.48 5.10 -13.48
N PHE A 322 26.29 6.02 -12.97
CA PHE A 322 26.21 6.50 -11.59
C PHE A 322 24.92 7.28 -11.29
N MET A 323 24.40 8.09 -12.24
CA MET A 323 23.20 8.92 -12.03
C MET A 323 21.87 8.21 -12.29
N ARG A 324 21.81 7.23 -13.20
CA ARG A 324 20.56 6.48 -13.49
C ARG A 324 19.98 5.78 -12.26
N ALA A 325 20.82 5.46 -11.28
CA ALA A 325 20.42 4.86 -10.01
C ALA A 325 19.82 5.85 -8.98
N GLN A 326 19.61 7.13 -9.32
CA GLN A 326 19.04 8.15 -8.41
C GLN A 326 17.53 8.19 -8.37
N ARG A 327 16.84 7.64 -9.37
CA ARG A 327 15.39 7.78 -9.50
C ARG A 327 14.63 6.46 -9.52
N ILE A 328 15.23 5.35 -9.07
CA ILE A 328 14.54 4.06 -8.98
C ILE A 328 13.68 4.05 -7.71
N GLY A 329 12.57 4.80 -7.79
CA GLY A 329 11.39 4.70 -6.91
C GLY A 329 10.14 4.36 -7.72
N GLY A 330 10.30 3.67 -8.85
CA GLY A 330 9.22 3.26 -9.74
C GLY A 330 9.54 1.91 -10.39
N ASP A 331 8.48 1.15 -10.69
CA ASP A 331 8.50 -0.19 -11.30
C ASP A 331 9.53 -0.30 -12.45
N VAL A 332 10.58 -1.08 -12.23
CA VAL A 332 11.57 -1.45 -13.26
C VAL A 332 11.41 -2.95 -13.55
N PRO A 333 11.42 -3.40 -14.81
CA PRO A 333 11.26 -4.81 -15.16
C PRO A 333 12.31 -5.72 -14.52
N ASP A 334 11.88 -6.92 -14.10
CA ASP A 334 12.53 -7.96 -13.28
C ASP A 334 13.91 -8.51 -13.73
N HIS A 335 14.64 -7.89 -14.67
CA HIS A 335 15.79 -8.52 -15.35
C HIS A 335 17.11 -7.73 -15.36
N VAL A 336 17.22 -6.63 -14.60
CA VAL A 336 18.49 -5.92 -14.41
C VAL A 336 18.69 -5.73 -12.92
N GLU A 337 19.67 -6.43 -12.32
CA GLU A 337 20.09 -6.15 -10.95
C GLU A 337 20.32 -4.63 -10.83
N PRO A 338 19.63 -3.93 -9.90
CA PRO A 338 19.84 -2.51 -9.70
C PRO A 338 21.35 -2.30 -9.49
N TRP A 339 21.99 -1.49 -10.35
CA TRP A 339 23.44 -1.23 -10.28
C TRP A 339 23.92 -0.93 -8.86
N LEU A 340 23.06 -0.34 -8.02
CA LEU A 340 23.37 0.02 -6.64
C LEU A 340 23.67 -1.23 -5.80
N ASP A 341 22.93 -2.32 -6.03
CA ASP A 341 23.14 -3.59 -5.34
C ASP A 341 24.43 -4.27 -5.82
N ALA A 342 24.73 -4.19 -7.12
CA ALA A 342 26.02 -4.64 -7.66
C ALA A 342 27.20 -3.82 -7.11
N PHE A 343 27.05 -2.50 -7.01
CA PHE A 343 28.04 -1.58 -6.41
C PHE A 343 28.26 -1.91 -4.93
N LYS A 344 27.18 -2.04 -4.16
CA LYS A 344 27.23 -2.40 -2.73
C LYS A 344 27.91 -3.75 -2.55
N SER A 345 27.54 -4.75 -3.34
CA SER A 345 28.13 -6.09 -3.30
C SER A 345 29.63 -6.08 -3.58
N ALA A 346 30.07 -5.34 -4.61
CA ALA A 346 31.49 -5.21 -4.95
C ALA A 346 32.29 -4.50 -3.84
N CYS A 347 31.81 -3.34 -3.37
CA CYS A 347 32.44 -2.60 -2.26
C CYS A 347 32.50 -3.45 -0.99
N LEU A 348 31.41 -4.16 -0.67
CA LEU A 348 31.32 -5.02 0.50
C LEU A 348 32.29 -6.21 0.41
N SER A 349 32.45 -6.81 -0.77
CA SER A 349 33.40 -7.91 -0.99
C SER A 349 34.85 -7.46 -0.75
N ASP A 350 35.26 -6.34 -1.38
CA ASP A 350 36.62 -5.79 -1.23
C ASP A 350 36.89 -5.36 0.21
N LEU A 351 35.91 -4.70 0.84
CA LEU A 351 36.00 -4.27 2.22
C LEU A 351 36.07 -5.46 3.19
N ARG A 352 35.25 -6.50 3.01
CA ARG A 352 35.29 -7.71 3.85
C ARG A 352 36.65 -8.41 3.79
N ALA A 353 37.25 -8.51 2.60
CA ALA A 353 38.56 -9.13 2.43
C ALA A 353 39.64 -8.40 3.27
N GLN A 354 39.61 -7.07 3.28
CA GLN A 354 40.55 -6.27 4.08
C GLN A 354 40.21 -6.27 5.57
N ALA A 355 38.92 -6.12 5.92
CA ALA A 355 38.44 -6.06 7.31
C ALA A 355 38.72 -7.34 8.10
N THR A 356 38.69 -8.49 7.43
CA THR A 356 39.00 -9.79 8.04
C THR A 356 40.44 -9.83 8.59
N GLY A 357 41.38 -9.13 7.96
CA GLY A 357 42.76 -9.00 8.43
C GLY A 357 42.89 -8.26 9.78
N TYR A 358 41.92 -7.43 10.12
CA TYR A 358 41.84 -6.72 11.40
C TYR A 358 40.91 -7.40 12.41
N GLY A 359 40.39 -8.60 12.10
CA GLY A 359 39.42 -9.29 12.96
C GLY A 359 38.02 -8.68 12.95
N ILE A 360 37.67 -7.87 11.93
CA ILE A 360 36.36 -7.23 11.80
C ILE A 360 35.56 -7.94 10.70
N ILE A 361 34.27 -8.17 10.96
CA ILE A 361 33.32 -8.68 9.97
C ILE A 361 32.36 -7.56 9.60
N VAL A 362 32.43 -7.12 8.34
CA VAL A 362 31.49 -6.12 7.79
C VAL A 362 30.27 -6.85 7.26
N GLU A 363 29.08 -6.51 7.75
CA GLU A 363 27.84 -7.17 7.40
C GLU A 363 27.13 -6.46 6.26
N SER A 364 27.00 -5.13 6.31
CA SER A 364 26.40 -4.34 5.24
C SER A 364 27.19 -3.07 4.93
N PHE A 365 27.08 -2.65 3.67
CA PHE A 365 27.64 -1.41 3.14
C PHE A 365 26.53 -0.72 2.34
N ASP A 366 25.96 0.33 2.90
CA ASP A 366 24.81 1.02 2.33
C ASP A 366 25.15 2.47 1.99
N VAL A 367 24.88 2.90 0.76
CA VAL A 367 25.05 4.30 0.35
C VAL A 367 23.76 5.04 0.70
N LEU A 368 23.84 6.02 1.61
CA LEU A 368 22.72 6.86 2.03
C LEU A 368 22.48 8.00 1.06
N ASP A 369 23.55 8.73 0.74
CA ASP A 369 23.48 9.90 -0.12
C ASP A 369 24.73 10.02 -0.99
N ARG A 370 24.58 10.72 -2.11
CA ARG A 370 25.64 11.02 -3.07
C ARG A 370 25.62 12.50 -3.37
N GLU A 371 26.76 13.14 -3.18
CA GLU A 371 26.95 14.53 -3.53
C GLU A 371 28.00 14.62 -4.62
N LEU A 372 27.68 15.37 -5.68
CA LEU A 372 28.65 15.75 -6.70
C LEU A 372 29.29 17.06 -6.26
N GLU A 373 30.62 17.06 -6.18
CA GLU A 373 31.36 18.28 -5.86
C GLU A 373 31.79 19.01 -7.15
N GLY A 374 31.91 20.33 -7.09
CA GLY A 374 32.45 21.15 -8.19
C GLY A 374 31.45 21.65 -9.24
N ALA A 375 31.89 22.62 -10.05
CA ALA A 375 31.09 23.26 -11.10
C ALA A 375 30.69 22.27 -12.21
N LEU A 376 31.60 21.37 -12.57
CA LEU A 376 31.37 20.33 -13.59
C LEU A 376 30.25 19.36 -13.19
N GLY A 377 30.19 18.96 -11.92
CA GLY A 377 29.13 18.08 -11.41
C GLY A 377 27.75 18.72 -11.53
N LYS A 378 27.62 20.00 -11.19
CA LYS A 378 26.37 20.76 -11.31
C LYS A 378 25.94 20.98 -12.76
N ASP A 379 26.89 21.23 -13.66
CA ASP A 379 26.59 21.43 -15.08
C ASP A 379 26.20 20.13 -15.78
N LEU A 380 26.85 19.01 -15.47
CA LEU A 380 26.46 17.68 -15.95
C LEU A 380 25.11 17.24 -15.39
N GLU A 381 24.81 17.56 -14.13
CA GLU A 381 23.50 17.31 -13.54
C GLU A 381 22.39 18.07 -14.28
N ARG A 382 22.60 19.37 -14.57
CA ARG A 382 21.69 20.18 -15.38
C ARG A 382 21.51 19.62 -16.79
N GLN A 383 22.59 19.22 -17.46
CA GLN A 383 22.52 18.63 -18.80
C GLN A 383 21.78 17.29 -18.79
N SER A 384 22.05 16.44 -17.80
CA SER A 384 21.36 15.15 -17.62
C SER A 384 19.87 15.35 -17.34
N GLU A 385 19.52 16.30 -16.46
CA GLU A 385 18.12 16.66 -16.20
C GLU A 385 17.43 17.18 -17.46
N GLN A 386 18.12 17.97 -18.28
CA GLN A 386 17.60 18.47 -19.55
C GLN A 386 17.38 17.33 -20.56
N VAL A 387 18.31 16.38 -20.68
CA VAL A 387 18.16 15.20 -21.55
C VAL A 387 16.99 14.32 -21.08
N LEU A 388 16.87 14.09 -19.77
CA LEU A 388 15.74 13.34 -19.20
C LEU A 388 14.40 14.05 -19.43
N ARG A 389 14.34 15.37 -19.24
CA ARG A 389 13.15 16.18 -19.57
C ARG A 389 12.80 16.05 -21.05
N ASN A 390 13.79 16.12 -21.93
CA ASN A 390 13.59 15.95 -23.37
C ASN A 390 13.09 14.53 -23.72
N GLN A 391 13.59 13.48 -23.05
CA GLN A 391 13.12 12.10 -23.25
C GLN A 391 11.68 11.89 -22.75
N VAL A 392 11.33 12.43 -21.57
CA VAL A 392 9.96 12.38 -21.05
C VAL A 392 9.02 13.17 -21.95
N GLN A 393 9.45 14.35 -22.43
CA GLN A 393 8.68 15.11 -23.41
C GLN A 393 8.53 14.36 -24.74
N ALA A 394 9.59 13.73 -25.23
CA ALA A 394 9.54 12.95 -26.47
C ALA A 394 8.57 11.76 -26.35
N THR A 395 8.62 11.01 -25.26
CA THR A 395 7.69 9.90 -24.99
C THR A 395 6.26 10.38 -24.79
N GLN A 396 6.06 11.54 -24.14
CA GLN A 396 4.74 12.15 -23.99
C GLN A 396 4.18 12.66 -25.33
N ILE A 397 5.03 13.22 -26.21
CA ILE A 397 4.68 13.62 -27.57
C ILE A 397 4.35 12.38 -28.41
N GLU A 398 5.12 11.30 -28.28
CA GLU A 398 4.87 10.04 -28.98
C GLU A 398 3.52 9.42 -28.54
N LEU A 399 3.23 9.42 -27.24
CA LEU A 399 1.93 9.01 -26.71
C LEU A 399 0.80 9.90 -27.22
N GLN A 400 0.99 11.22 -27.24
CA GLN A 400 0.01 12.16 -27.79
C GLN A 400 -0.21 11.95 -29.29
N ASN A 401 0.85 11.73 -30.06
CA ASN A 401 0.79 11.43 -31.49
C ASN A 401 0.09 10.09 -31.73
N HIS A 402 0.34 9.09 -30.89
CA HIS A 402 -0.35 7.80 -30.97
C HIS A 402 -1.83 7.94 -30.67
N ILE A 403 -2.21 8.64 -29.59
CA ILE A 403 -3.62 8.96 -29.27
C ILE A 403 -4.27 9.78 -30.40
N ALA A 404 -3.57 10.77 -30.96
CA ALA A 404 -4.05 11.57 -32.07
C ALA A 404 -4.27 10.73 -33.35
N THR A 405 -3.36 9.78 -33.64
CA THR A 405 -3.48 8.88 -34.78
C THR A 405 -4.63 7.90 -34.59
N GLU A 406 -4.78 7.31 -33.40
CA GLU A 406 -5.88 6.39 -33.07
C GLU A 406 -7.24 7.11 -33.05
N THR A 407 -7.31 8.34 -32.54
CA THR A 407 -8.53 9.15 -32.62
C THR A 407 -8.88 9.56 -34.05
N GLN A 408 -7.89 9.85 -34.91
CA GLN A 408 -8.12 10.08 -36.34
C GLN A 408 -8.59 8.80 -37.05
N ARG A 409 -8.03 7.63 -36.72
CA ARG A 409 -8.51 6.33 -37.21
C ARG A 409 -9.95 6.07 -36.78
N GLY A 410 -10.27 6.29 -35.51
CA GLY A 410 -11.63 6.19 -34.99
C GLY A 410 -12.60 7.14 -35.70
N LYS A 411 -12.21 8.40 -35.96
CA LYS A 411 -13.02 9.34 -36.76
C LYS A 411 -13.22 8.87 -38.21
N LEU A 412 -12.20 8.27 -38.82
CA LEU A 412 -12.28 7.75 -40.19
C LEU A 412 -13.16 6.50 -40.24
N GLU A 413 -13.10 5.63 -39.23
CA GLU A 413 -14.01 4.49 -39.09
C GLU A 413 -15.45 4.94 -38.84
N ILE A 414 -15.69 5.92 -37.98
CA ILE A 414 -17.02 6.51 -37.79
C ILE A 414 -17.51 7.12 -39.10
N ALA A 415 -16.68 7.86 -39.84
CA ALA A 415 -17.04 8.41 -41.14
C ALA A 415 -17.30 7.32 -42.20
N LYS A 416 -16.57 6.19 -42.17
CA LYS A 416 -16.84 5.01 -43.01
C LYS A 416 -18.18 4.38 -42.64
N VAL A 417 -18.46 4.21 -41.36
CA VAL A 417 -19.74 3.67 -40.87
C VAL A 417 -20.88 4.62 -41.20
N GLU A 418 -20.70 5.94 -41.10
CA GLU A 418 -21.70 6.93 -41.53
C GLU A 418 -21.89 6.93 -43.04
N ALA A 419 -20.81 6.74 -43.83
CA ALA A 419 -20.91 6.61 -45.27
C ALA A 419 -21.59 5.29 -45.66
N GLU A 420 -21.33 4.20 -44.95
CA GLU A 420 -22.03 2.93 -45.10
C GLU A 420 -23.48 3.03 -44.63
N GLN A 421 -23.80 3.76 -43.56
CA GLN A 421 -25.17 4.05 -43.14
C GLN A 421 -25.88 4.91 -44.18
N LYS A 422 -25.22 5.93 -44.74
CA LYS A 422 -25.76 6.73 -45.85
C LYS A 422 -25.94 5.91 -47.11
N LYS A 423 -25.03 4.98 -47.41
CA LYS A 423 -25.18 4.02 -48.51
C LYS A 423 -26.32 3.06 -48.23
N THR A 424 -26.47 2.58 -47.00
CA THR A 424 -27.58 1.70 -46.60
C THR A 424 -28.91 2.46 -46.57
N GLN A 425 -28.92 3.75 -46.24
CA GLN A 425 -30.08 4.62 -46.33
C GLN A 425 -30.39 5.00 -47.78
N ALA A 426 -29.39 5.19 -48.64
CA ALA A 426 -29.54 5.44 -50.06
C ALA A 426 -29.98 4.17 -50.80
N ASP A 427 -29.47 3.01 -50.41
CA ASP A 427 -29.90 1.69 -50.87
C ASP A 427 -31.30 1.39 -50.32
N ALA A 428 -31.60 1.72 -49.07
CA ALA A 428 -32.96 1.65 -48.53
C ALA A 428 -33.90 2.62 -49.24
N GLN A 429 -33.45 3.83 -49.61
CA GLN A 429 -34.21 4.77 -50.43
C GLN A 429 -34.31 4.31 -51.88
N TYR A 430 -33.33 3.60 -52.42
CA TYR A 430 -33.40 2.95 -53.73
C TYR A 430 -34.38 1.79 -53.69
N TYR A 431 -34.38 0.97 -52.64
CA TYR A 431 -35.36 -0.08 -52.41
C TYR A 431 -36.74 0.49 -52.10
N VAL A 432 -36.84 1.62 -51.39
CA VAL A 432 -38.11 2.32 -51.15
C VAL A 432 -38.58 2.99 -52.43
N ASN A 433 -37.72 3.58 -53.25
CA ASN A 433 -38.09 4.19 -54.54
C ASN A 433 -38.38 3.15 -55.62
N MET A 434 -37.70 2.00 -55.60
CA MET A 434 -38.01 0.84 -56.43
C MET A 434 -39.28 0.16 -55.93
N LYS A 435 -39.51 0.05 -54.61
CA LYS A 435 -40.78 -0.39 -54.05
C LYS A 435 -41.88 0.65 -54.16
N GLU A 436 -41.61 1.94 -54.30
CA GLU A 436 -42.56 3.00 -54.57
C GLU A 436 -42.82 3.11 -56.07
N SER A 437 -41.86 2.78 -56.92
CA SER A 437 -42.01 2.60 -58.36
C SER A 437 -42.82 1.35 -58.65
N ASP A 438 -42.49 0.24 -57.99
CA ASP A 438 -43.26 -0.99 -57.99
C ASP A 438 -44.60 -0.76 -57.29
N ALA A 439 -44.68 0.00 -56.20
CA ALA A 439 -45.96 0.36 -55.58
C ALA A 439 -46.71 1.40 -56.37
N LYS A 440 -46.11 2.19 -57.28
CA LYS A 440 -46.81 3.04 -58.25
C LYS A 440 -47.24 2.22 -59.45
N TYR A 441 -46.48 1.22 -59.86
CA TYR A 441 -46.86 0.24 -60.88
C TYR A 441 -48.00 -0.66 -60.36
N TYR A 442 -47.86 -1.23 -59.17
CA TYR A 442 -48.88 -1.98 -58.43
C TYR A 442 -49.98 -1.09 -57.85
N ALA A 443 -49.80 0.21 -57.61
CA ALA A 443 -50.91 1.12 -57.30
C ALA A 443 -51.61 1.61 -58.55
N VAL A 444 -50.99 1.66 -59.73
CA VAL A 444 -51.71 1.89 -60.99
C VAL A 444 -52.40 0.61 -61.46
N LEU A 445 -51.80 -0.56 -61.20
CA LEU A 445 -52.40 -1.87 -61.46
C LEU A 445 -53.47 -2.21 -60.40
N LYS A 446 -53.26 -1.85 -59.13
CA LYS A 446 -54.30 -1.85 -58.08
C LYS A 446 -55.26 -0.68 -58.17
N ASP A 447 -54.96 0.46 -58.77
CA ASP A 447 -55.98 1.51 -58.99
C ASP A 447 -56.80 1.16 -60.22
N ALA A 448 -56.25 0.42 -61.19
CA ALA A 448 -57.03 -0.18 -62.28
C ALA A 448 -57.85 -1.40 -61.80
N GLU A 449 -57.26 -2.28 -60.99
CA GLU A 449 -57.99 -3.38 -60.33
C GLU A 449 -58.90 -2.88 -59.21
N ALA A 450 -58.60 -1.79 -58.52
CA ALA A 450 -59.46 -1.16 -57.52
C ALA A 450 -60.40 -0.15 -58.14
N MET A 451 -60.27 0.31 -59.39
CA MET A 451 -61.36 0.96 -60.12
C MET A 451 -62.32 -0.09 -60.69
N ALA A 452 -61.83 -1.28 -61.06
CA ALA A 452 -62.66 -2.43 -61.42
C ALA A 452 -63.30 -3.12 -60.19
N GLU A 453 -62.58 -3.26 -59.08
CA GLU A 453 -63.06 -3.74 -57.78
C GLU A 453 -63.81 -2.66 -57.03
N SER A 454 -63.56 -1.35 -57.19
CA SER A 454 -64.43 -0.27 -56.67
C SER A 454 -65.72 -0.20 -57.46
N SER A 455 -65.71 -0.42 -58.77
CA SER A 455 -66.95 -0.54 -59.54
C SER A 455 -67.75 -1.78 -59.13
N ASN A 456 -67.08 -2.93 -58.94
CA ASN A 456 -67.71 -4.14 -58.39
C ASN A 456 -68.08 -4.00 -56.91
N LEU A 457 -67.29 -3.32 -56.07
CA LEU A 457 -67.55 -3.09 -54.65
C LEU A 457 -68.64 -2.06 -54.49
N LYS A 458 -68.70 -0.97 -55.26
CA LYS A 458 -69.79 0.02 -55.21
C LYS A 458 -71.10 -0.62 -55.66
N THR A 459 -71.08 -1.51 -56.65
CA THR A 459 -72.25 -2.32 -57.02
C THR A 459 -72.58 -3.38 -55.95
N THR A 460 -71.59 -4.06 -55.37
CA THR A 460 -71.76 -5.04 -54.27
C THR A 460 -72.15 -4.36 -52.94
N GLN A 461 -71.83 -3.08 -52.79
CA GLN A 461 -72.03 -2.26 -51.60
C GLN A 461 -73.35 -1.52 -51.70
N ASP A 462 -73.84 -1.18 -52.89
CA ASP A 462 -75.24 -0.78 -53.11
C ASP A 462 -76.19 -1.98 -52.90
N VAL A 463 -75.79 -3.19 -53.30
CA VAL A 463 -76.50 -4.44 -52.94
C VAL A 463 -76.40 -4.72 -51.44
N LYS A 464 -75.21 -4.63 -50.82
CA LYS A 464 -75.06 -4.80 -49.37
C LYS A 464 -75.76 -3.71 -48.57
N ASN A 465 -75.89 -2.49 -49.06
CA ASN A 465 -76.55 -1.39 -48.36
C ASN A 465 -78.07 -1.50 -48.48
N SER A 466 -78.61 -1.97 -49.62
CA SER A 466 -80.03 -2.31 -49.76
C SER A 466 -80.41 -3.57 -48.97
N VAL A 467 -79.55 -4.59 -48.93
CA VAL A 467 -79.70 -5.75 -48.04
C VAL A 467 -79.55 -5.33 -46.57
N LYS A 468 -78.59 -4.48 -46.19
CA LYS A 468 -78.46 -3.97 -44.82
C LYS A 468 -79.61 -3.07 -44.40
N ALA A 469 -80.24 -2.31 -45.30
CA ALA A 469 -81.45 -1.56 -44.99
C ALA A 469 -82.66 -2.49 -44.78
N ALA A 470 -82.77 -3.55 -45.59
CA ALA A 470 -83.76 -4.61 -45.41
C ALA A 470 -83.54 -5.44 -44.11
N GLN A 471 -82.28 -5.71 -43.79
CA GLN A 471 -81.85 -6.46 -42.61
C GLN A 471 -81.95 -5.60 -41.35
N ALA A 472 -81.70 -4.29 -41.42
CA ALA A 472 -81.92 -3.34 -40.33
C ALA A 472 -83.42 -3.10 -40.05
N ALA A 473 -84.28 -3.13 -41.06
CA ALA A 473 -85.73 -3.07 -40.85
C ALA A 473 -86.27 -4.34 -40.15
N ALA A 474 -85.69 -5.50 -40.46
CA ALA A 474 -85.99 -6.77 -39.77
C ALA A 474 -85.34 -6.90 -38.38
N GLU A 475 -84.14 -6.37 -38.21
CA GLU A 475 -83.46 -6.30 -36.91
C GLU A 475 -84.19 -5.32 -35.99
N ALA A 476 -84.78 -4.24 -36.49
CA ALA A 476 -85.61 -3.34 -35.68
C ALA A 476 -86.92 -4.00 -35.20
N SER A 477 -87.57 -4.82 -36.03
CA SER A 477 -88.75 -5.59 -35.60
C SER A 477 -88.38 -6.73 -34.63
N ALA A 478 -87.21 -7.37 -34.82
CA ALA A 478 -86.63 -8.35 -33.89
C ALA A 478 -86.19 -7.74 -32.56
N LEU A 479 -85.61 -6.53 -32.56
CA LEU A 479 -85.18 -5.84 -31.35
C LEU A 479 -86.37 -5.41 -30.49
N LYS A 480 -87.50 -5.01 -31.09
CA LYS A 480 -88.75 -4.73 -30.36
C LYS A 480 -89.27 -5.99 -29.66
N THR A 481 -89.20 -7.16 -30.30
CA THR A 481 -89.62 -8.42 -29.67
C THR A 481 -88.61 -8.95 -28.64
N ALA A 482 -87.31 -8.72 -28.84
CA ALA A 482 -86.28 -9.00 -27.86
C ALA A 482 -86.39 -8.10 -26.62
N GLN A 483 -86.84 -6.85 -26.77
CA GLN A 483 -87.05 -5.93 -25.66
C GLN A 483 -88.28 -6.33 -24.80
N ASP A 484 -89.37 -6.81 -25.42
CA ASP A 484 -90.52 -7.35 -24.69
C ASP A 484 -90.14 -8.62 -23.89
N VAL A 485 -89.29 -9.49 -24.45
CA VAL A 485 -88.71 -10.64 -23.73
C VAL A 485 -87.77 -10.18 -22.61
N LYS A 486 -86.89 -9.21 -22.86
CA LYS A 486 -85.95 -8.67 -21.88
C LYS A 486 -86.64 -8.03 -20.67
N ASN A 487 -87.75 -7.33 -20.86
CA ASN A 487 -88.55 -6.77 -19.76
C ASN A 487 -89.16 -7.88 -18.87
N SER A 488 -89.58 -9.01 -19.46
CA SER A 488 -90.07 -10.17 -18.69
C SER A 488 -88.96 -10.90 -17.93
N VAL A 489 -87.74 -10.96 -18.48
CA VAL A 489 -86.57 -11.61 -17.87
C VAL A 489 -85.93 -10.75 -16.78
N GLN A 490 -85.89 -9.41 -16.93
CA GLN A 490 -85.38 -8.51 -15.89
C GLN A 490 -86.24 -8.50 -14.62
N ALA A 491 -87.56 -8.71 -14.74
CA ALA A 491 -88.43 -8.90 -13.57
C ALA A 491 -88.09 -10.19 -12.78
N ALA A 492 -87.67 -11.25 -13.48
CA ALA A 492 -87.26 -12.51 -12.85
C ALA A 492 -85.84 -12.44 -12.26
N GLN A 493 -84.92 -11.68 -12.88
CA GLN A 493 -83.52 -11.59 -12.46
C GLN A 493 -83.30 -10.63 -11.27
N ALA A 494 -84.11 -9.56 -11.15
CA ALA A 494 -84.08 -8.67 -9.97
C ALA A 494 -84.45 -9.40 -8.66
N ALA A 495 -85.31 -10.44 -8.74
CA ALA A 495 -85.64 -11.28 -7.59
C ALA A 495 -84.47 -12.20 -7.17
N ALA A 496 -83.59 -12.57 -8.11
CA ALA A 496 -82.44 -13.44 -7.84
C ALA A 496 -81.26 -12.68 -7.21
N GLU A 497 -80.96 -11.46 -7.66
CA GLU A 497 -79.78 -10.69 -7.18
C GLU A 497 -79.93 -10.19 -5.73
N SER A 498 -81.15 -9.91 -5.27
CA SER A 498 -81.42 -9.60 -3.85
C SER A 498 -81.00 -10.73 -2.91
N SER A 499 -81.12 -11.99 -3.37
CA SER A 499 -80.80 -13.18 -2.56
C SER A 499 -79.30 -13.50 -2.50
N ALA A 500 -78.54 -13.16 -3.55
CA ALA A 500 -77.11 -13.43 -3.62
C ALA A 500 -76.26 -12.42 -2.82
N LEU A 501 -76.66 -11.15 -2.79
CA LEU A 501 -75.89 -10.07 -2.16
C LEU A 501 -75.80 -10.19 -0.63
N LYS A 502 -76.81 -10.80 0.00
CA LYS A 502 -76.84 -11.05 1.45
C LYS A 502 -75.78 -12.07 1.89
N THR A 503 -75.45 -13.02 1.01
CA THR A 503 -74.58 -14.18 1.31
C THR A 503 -73.09 -13.84 1.14
N ALA A 504 -72.75 -12.92 0.25
CA ALA A 504 -71.36 -12.45 0.06
C ALA A 504 -70.85 -11.58 1.22
N GLN A 505 -71.76 -10.91 1.94
CA GLN A 505 -71.41 -10.09 3.11
C GLN A 505 -70.97 -10.95 4.31
N ASP A 506 -71.51 -12.17 4.44
CA ASP A 506 -71.18 -13.12 5.52
C ASP A 506 -69.82 -13.83 5.31
N VAL A 507 -69.39 -13.96 4.04
CA VAL A 507 -68.08 -14.52 3.64
C VAL A 507 -66.91 -13.61 4.05
N LYS A 508 -67.13 -12.30 4.15
CA LYS A 508 -66.07 -11.33 4.49
C LYS A 508 -65.67 -11.37 5.98
N ASN A 509 -66.55 -11.85 6.86
CA ASN A 509 -66.33 -11.82 8.32
C ASN A 509 -65.68 -13.09 8.90
N SER A 510 -65.50 -14.15 8.09
CA SER A 510 -65.06 -15.49 8.56
C SER A 510 -63.66 -15.91 8.09
N VAL A 511 -62.90 -14.99 7.46
CA VAL A 511 -61.49 -15.20 7.01
C VAL A 511 -60.49 -15.40 8.17
N GLN A 512 -60.91 -15.24 9.43
CA GLN A 512 -60.03 -15.41 10.60
C GLN A 512 -60.08 -16.79 11.29
N ALA A 513 -60.77 -17.79 10.75
CA ALA A 513 -60.67 -19.16 11.27
C ALA A 513 -60.82 -20.22 10.18
N ALA A 514 -59.95 -21.23 10.22
CA ALA A 514 -60.09 -22.53 9.54
C ALA A 514 -59.80 -22.58 8.02
N GLN A 515 -58.52 -22.46 7.70
CA GLN A 515 -57.92 -23.14 6.56
C GLN A 515 -58.03 -24.68 6.78
N ALA A 516 -59.16 -25.31 6.40
CA ALA A 516 -59.28 -26.76 6.11
C ALA A 516 -60.61 -27.30 5.51
N GLU A 517 -61.78 -26.63 5.54
CA GLU A 517 -63.07 -27.26 5.10
C GLU A 517 -63.79 -26.49 3.98
N ALA A 518 -63.15 -26.34 2.82
CA ALA A 518 -63.64 -25.51 1.71
C ALA A 518 -64.43 -26.20 0.58
N GLU A 519 -64.77 -27.50 0.65
CA GLU A 519 -65.24 -28.20 -0.58
C GLU A 519 -66.73 -28.62 -0.62
N SER A 520 -67.50 -28.56 0.46
CA SER A 520 -68.87 -29.11 0.44
C SER A 520 -70.00 -28.14 0.01
N SER A 521 -69.82 -26.82 0.07
CA SER A 521 -70.95 -25.88 -0.03
C SER A 521 -71.19 -25.29 -1.44
N ALA A 522 -70.23 -25.44 -2.36
CA ALA A 522 -70.31 -24.86 -3.71
C ALA A 522 -71.23 -25.64 -4.67
N LEU A 523 -71.41 -26.95 -4.47
CA LEU A 523 -72.15 -27.81 -5.42
C LEU A 523 -73.66 -27.59 -5.41
N LYS A 524 -74.25 -27.20 -4.28
CA LYS A 524 -75.72 -27.11 -4.15
C LYS A 524 -76.31 -25.88 -4.85
N ILE A 525 -75.52 -24.82 -4.99
CA ILE A 525 -75.95 -23.53 -5.58
C ILE A 525 -75.98 -23.59 -7.12
N SER A 526 -75.14 -24.44 -7.72
CA SER A 526 -75.08 -24.54 -9.19
C SER A 526 -76.35 -25.16 -9.80
N GLN A 527 -77.06 -25.99 -9.05
CA GLN A 527 -78.21 -26.74 -9.56
C GLN A 527 -79.47 -25.88 -9.75
N ASP A 528 -79.72 -24.91 -8.87
CA ASP A 528 -80.95 -24.11 -8.92
C ASP A 528 -80.94 -23.05 -10.04
N VAL A 529 -79.76 -22.56 -10.42
CA VAL A 529 -79.58 -21.61 -11.53
C VAL A 529 -79.93 -22.24 -12.89
N ILE A 530 -79.76 -23.54 -13.05
CA ILE A 530 -79.99 -24.23 -14.34
C ILE A 530 -81.49 -24.26 -14.68
N ASN A 531 -82.36 -24.37 -13.68
CA ASN A 531 -83.79 -24.57 -13.91
C ASN A 531 -84.51 -23.30 -14.38
N SER A 532 -84.08 -22.10 -13.97
CA SER A 532 -84.72 -20.84 -14.35
C SER A 532 -84.39 -20.39 -15.78
N VAL A 533 -83.24 -20.76 -16.31
CA VAL A 533 -82.80 -20.40 -17.66
C VAL A 533 -83.68 -21.08 -18.74
N LYS A 534 -84.11 -22.32 -18.50
CA LYS A 534 -84.88 -23.08 -19.51
C LYS A 534 -86.25 -22.47 -19.84
N SER A 535 -86.95 -21.90 -18.87
CA SER A 535 -88.28 -21.32 -19.12
C SER A 535 -88.24 -20.02 -19.92
N ALA A 536 -87.16 -19.23 -19.83
CA ALA A 536 -87.00 -17.99 -20.59
C ALA A 536 -86.75 -18.25 -22.09
N GLN A 537 -86.19 -19.41 -22.43
CA GLN A 537 -85.80 -19.76 -23.79
C GLN A 537 -87.01 -20.03 -24.71
N ALA A 538 -88.08 -20.63 -24.21
CA ALA A 538 -89.25 -21.00 -25.02
C ALA A 538 -90.06 -19.78 -25.54
N ALA A 539 -90.11 -18.68 -24.79
CA ALA A 539 -90.86 -17.50 -25.19
C ALA A 539 -90.17 -16.72 -26.34
N ALA A 540 -88.84 -16.80 -26.42
CA ALA A 540 -88.03 -16.13 -27.43
C ALA A 540 -88.17 -16.73 -28.85
N GLU A 541 -88.60 -17.99 -28.96
CA GLU A 541 -88.68 -18.67 -30.27
C GLU A 541 -89.92 -18.24 -31.08
N SER A 542 -91.06 -17.96 -30.45
CA SER A 542 -92.28 -17.60 -31.19
C SER A 542 -92.22 -16.21 -31.85
N SER A 543 -91.47 -15.28 -31.27
CA SER A 543 -91.25 -13.93 -31.79
C SER A 543 -90.34 -13.91 -33.02
N ALA A 544 -89.37 -14.83 -33.09
CA ALA A 544 -88.45 -14.94 -34.22
C ALA A 544 -89.16 -15.28 -35.54
N LEU A 545 -90.27 -16.03 -35.48
CA LEU A 545 -90.94 -16.55 -36.69
C LEU A 545 -91.67 -15.45 -37.51
N ARG A 546 -92.29 -14.47 -36.85
CA ARG A 546 -92.99 -13.37 -37.55
C ARG A 546 -92.01 -12.41 -38.25
N ASN A 547 -90.86 -12.14 -37.64
CA ASN A 547 -89.84 -11.28 -38.24
C ASN A 547 -89.20 -11.87 -39.49
N ALA A 548 -89.16 -13.21 -39.61
CA ALA A 548 -88.63 -13.88 -40.79
C ALA A 548 -89.47 -13.65 -42.06
N GLN A 549 -90.77 -13.34 -41.94
CA GLN A 549 -91.65 -13.09 -43.09
C GLN A 549 -91.50 -11.68 -43.68
N ASP A 550 -91.29 -10.65 -42.85
CA ASP A 550 -91.11 -9.27 -43.33
C ASP A 550 -89.75 -9.06 -44.04
N VAL A 551 -88.70 -9.78 -43.58
CA VAL A 551 -87.37 -9.82 -44.25
C VAL A 551 -87.50 -10.21 -45.73
N ARG A 552 -88.40 -11.16 -46.02
CA ARG A 552 -88.46 -11.79 -47.36
C ARG A 552 -88.96 -10.83 -48.43
N ASN A 553 -89.90 -9.94 -48.10
CA ASN A 553 -90.47 -8.98 -49.04
C ASN A 553 -89.48 -7.84 -49.37
N LEU A 554 -88.67 -7.41 -48.40
CA LEU A 554 -87.63 -6.40 -48.60
C LEU A 554 -86.47 -6.88 -49.49
N VAL A 555 -86.14 -8.18 -49.44
CA VAL A 555 -85.07 -8.78 -50.27
C VAL A 555 -85.42 -8.76 -51.76
N GLN A 556 -86.68 -8.99 -52.14
CA GLN A 556 -87.09 -8.95 -53.56
C GLN A 556 -86.96 -7.54 -54.18
N GLN A 557 -87.22 -6.49 -53.41
CA GLN A 557 -87.13 -5.10 -53.89
C GLN A 557 -85.67 -4.65 -54.06
N ALA A 558 -84.76 -5.11 -53.19
CA ALA A 558 -83.33 -4.85 -53.29
C ALA A 558 -82.69 -5.51 -54.54
N GLN A 559 -83.21 -6.68 -54.94
CA GLN A 559 -82.67 -7.46 -56.05
C GLN A 559 -82.92 -6.81 -57.43
N ALA A 560 -84.07 -6.14 -57.62
CA ALA A 560 -84.36 -5.41 -58.86
C ALA A 560 -83.51 -4.14 -59.04
N SER A 561 -83.10 -3.49 -57.95
CA SER A 561 -82.21 -2.31 -57.96
C SER A 561 -80.76 -2.70 -58.30
N ALA A 562 -80.32 -3.88 -57.84
CA ALA A 562 -78.99 -4.43 -58.08
C ALA A 562 -78.68 -4.65 -59.58
N GLU A 563 -79.65 -5.18 -60.32
CA GLU A 563 -79.49 -5.53 -61.74
C GLU A 563 -79.33 -4.29 -62.64
N SER A 564 -80.00 -3.18 -62.30
CA SER A 564 -79.85 -1.91 -63.04
C SER A 564 -78.45 -1.29 -62.87
N SER A 565 -77.81 -1.47 -61.72
CA SER A 565 -76.47 -0.92 -61.43
C SER A 565 -75.36 -1.74 -62.11
N ALA A 566 -75.51 -3.06 -62.20
CA ALA A 566 -74.55 -3.95 -62.87
C ALA A 566 -74.39 -3.67 -64.38
N LEU A 567 -75.47 -3.22 -65.04
CA LEU A 567 -75.46 -2.95 -66.47
C LEU A 567 -74.68 -1.66 -66.82
N LYS A 568 -74.68 -0.68 -65.92
CA LYS A 568 -73.92 0.59 -66.04
C LYS A 568 -72.42 0.38 -65.81
N ALA A 569 -72.05 -0.46 -64.82
CA ALA A 569 -70.67 -0.82 -64.51
C ALA A 569 -69.94 -1.53 -65.66
N LYS A 570 -70.66 -2.34 -66.47
CA LYS A 570 -70.11 -3.00 -67.65
C LYS A 570 -69.70 -2.03 -68.77
N GLN A 571 -70.36 -0.87 -68.87
CA GLN A 571 -70.11 0.11 -69.91
C GLN A 571 -68.88 0.99 -69.58
N ASP A 572 -68.64 1.26 -68.29
CA ASP A 572 -67.46 2.01 -67.82
C ASP A 572 -66.15 1.20 -67.91
N ALA A 573 -66.21 -0.12 -67.67
CA ALA A 573 -65.06 -1.00 -67.80
C ALA A 573 -64.49 -1.05 -69.24
N ALA A 574 -65.34 -0.92 -70.25
CA ALA A 574 -64.92 -0.91 -71.66
C ALA A 574 -64.13 0.37 -72.04
N ASN A 575 -64.45 1.51 -71.41
CA ASN A 575 -63.77 2.79 -71.67
C ASN A 575 -62.38 2.89 -70.99
N VAL A 576 -62.14 2.13 -69.92
CA VAL A 576 -60.84 2.10 -69.22
C VAL A 576 -59.79 1.31 -70.01
N VAL A 577 -60.20 0.20 -70.67
CA VAL A 577 -59.29 -0.62 -71.49
C VAL A 577 -58.77 0.13 -72.71
N THR A 578 -59.61 0.97 -73.33
CA THR A 578 -59.21 1.81 -74.47
C THR A 578 -58.26 2.96 -74.10
N MET A 579 -58.37 3.53 -72.89
CA MET A 579 -57.38 4.51 -72.38
C MET A 579 -56.03 3.89 -72.01
N ALA A 580 -56.01 2.67 -71.47
CA ALA A 580 -54.76 1.98 -71.12
C ALA A 580 -53.91 1.63 -72.36
N ALA A 581 -54.54 1.28 -73.49
CA ALA A 581 -53.85 1.04 -74.76
C ALA A 581 -53.21 2.32 -75.35
N ALA A 582 -53.85 3.48 -75.18
CA ALA A 582 -53.33 4.76 -75.66
C ALA A 582 -52.10 5.25 -74.88
N LYS A 583 -52.06 5.06 -73.56
CA LYS A 583 -50.88 5.41 -72.73
C LYS A 583 -49.65 4.55 -73.05
N LYS A 584 -49.84 3.28 -73.41
CA LYS A 584 -48.73 2.40 -73.80
C LYS A 584 -48.04 2.89 -75.09
N GLN A 585 -48.82 3.34 -76.08
CA GLN A 585 -48.26 3.93 -77.30
C GLN A 585 -47.50 5.25 -77.03
N GLN A 586 -47.95 6.07 -76.07
CA GLN A 586 -47.23 7.29 -75.70
C GLN A 586 -45.85 6.98 -75.10
N ILE A 587 -45.75 5.97 -74.23
CA ILE A 587 -44.47 5.55 -73.63
C ILE A 587 -43.53 4.95 -74.67
N ASP A 588 -44.04 4.19 -75.65
CA ASP A 588 -43.22 3.67 -76.76
C ASP A 588 -42.71 4.80 -77.68
N ILE A 589 -43.48 5.87 -77.87
CA ILE A 589 -43.09 7.08 -78.62
C ILE A 589 -42.02 7.89 -77.85
N GLU A 590 -42.16 8.07 -76.54
CA GLU A 590 -41.14 8.76 -75.72
C GLU A 590 -39.84 7.96 -75.67
N THR A 591 -39.91 6.63 -75.54
CA THR A 591 -38.73 5.76 -75.50
C THR A 591 -37.97 5.72 -76.84
N SER A 592 -38.69 5.82 -77.97
CA SER A 592 -38.07 5.94 -79.30
C SER A 592 -37.55 7.35 -79.60
N ALA A 593 -38.13 8.40 -79.01
CA ALA A 593 -37.61 9.77 -79.10
C ALA A 593 -36.29 9.96 -78.31
N TYR A 594 -36.12 9.28 -77.17
CA TYR A 594 -34.85 9.27 -76.42
C TYR A 594 -33.74 8.43 -77.10
N ALA A 595 -34.10 7.44 -77.93
CA ALA A 595 -33.15 6.62 -78.68
C ALA A 595 -32.64 7.26 -79.99
N GLN A 596 -33.26 8.35 -80.47
CA GLN A 596 -32.90 9.04 -81.73
C GLN A 596 -32.18 10.39 -81.53
N VAL A 597 -31.73 10.73 -80.32
CA VAL A 597 -30.89 11.93 -80.10
C VAL A 597 -29.48 11.66 -80.68
N PRO A 598 -29.03 12.38 -81.72
CA PRO A 598 -27.70 12.17 -82.29
C PRO A 598 -26.62 12.62 -81.29
N VAL A 599 -25.53 11.84 -81.20
CA VAL A 599 -24.43 11.93 -80.21
C VAL A 599 -23.67 13.28 -80.17
N GLY A 600 -24.06 14.28 -80.97
CA GLY A 600 -23.48 15.63 -80.97
C GLY A 600 -24.16 16.67 -80.06
N HIS A 601 -25.38 16.44 -79.55
CA HIS A 601 -26.12 17.48 -78.80
C HIS A 601 -25.61 17.71 -77.37
N ALA A 602 -25.03 16.68 -76.72
CA ALA A 602 -24.38 16.81 -75.43
C ALA A 602 -23.07 17.63 -75.51
N GLN A 603 -22.34 17.56 -76.63
CA GLN A 603 -21.15 18.36 -76.87
C GLN A 603 -21.48 19.84 -77.13
N LEU A 604 -22.61 20.14 -77.79
CA LEU A 604 -23.10 21.52 -77.96
C LEU A 604 -23.60 22.14 -76.64
N MET A 605 -24.25 21.35 -75.77
CA MET A 605 -24.58 21.83 -74.42
C MET A 605 -23.32 22.13 -73.59
N GLN A 606 -22.30 21.27 -73.63
CA GLN A 606 -21.03 21.56 -72.93
C GLN A 606 -20.31 22.79 -73.49
N LEU A 607 -20.32 23.01 -74.80
CA LEU A 607 -19.76 24.23 -75.40
C LEU A 607 -20.53 25.51 -75.00
N SER A 608 -21.86 25.44 -74.92
CA SER A 608 -22.69 26.57 -74.46
C SER A 608 -22.47 26.90 -72.96
N VAL A 609 -22.22 25.88 -72.13
CA VAL A 609 -21.85 26.08 -70.72
C VAL A 609 -20.46 26.72 -70.61
N PHE A 610 -19.50 26.32 -71.46
CA PHE A 610 -18.21 27.00 -71.57
C PHE A 610 -18.35 28.46 -72.04
N GLU A 611 -19.24 28.78 -72.98
CA GLU A 611 -19.49 30.17 -73.41
C GLU A 611 -20.15 31.02 -72.31
N VAL A 612 -21.06 30.46 -71.52
CA VAL A 612 -21.69 31.15 -70.38
C VAL A 612 -20.69 31.37 -69.24
N GLU A 613 -19.78 30.43 -68.98
CA GLU A 613 -18.70 30.60 -68.00
C GLU A 613 -17.64 31.60 -68.47
N LYS A 614 -17.35 31.63 -69.78
CA LYS A 614 -16.44 32.64 -70.38
C LYS A 614 -17.03 34.05 -70.29
N LEU A 615 -18.35 34.20 -70.38
CA LEU A 615 -19.05 35.47 -70.18
C LEU A 615 -19.13 35.92 -68.72
N LYS A 616 -19.06 35.01 -67.75
CA LYS A 616 -18.97 35.34 -66.31
C LYS A 616 -17.56 35.75 -65.86
N ALA A 617 -16.52 35.41 -66.62
CA ALA A 617 -15.13 35.69 -66.28
C ALA A 617 -14.59 37.05 -66.78
N LEU A 618 -15.40 37.87 -67.47
CA LEU A 618 -15.00 39.20 -67.95
C LEU A 618 -15.52 40.31 -67.01
N PRO A 619 -14.71 41.35 -66.70
CA PRO A 619 -15.14 42.45 -65.83
C PRO A 619 -16.26 43.30 -66.46
N ALA A 620 -17.10 43.87 -65.59
CA ALA A 620 -18.46 44.38 -65.85
C ALA A 620 -18.67 45.49 -66.90
N LYS A 621 -17.67 45.84 -67.73
CA LYS A 621 -17.83 46.74 -68.88
C LYS A 621 -17.02 46.25 -70.07
N THR A 622 -17.61 45.40 -70.89
CA THR A 622 -17.13 45.18 -72.27
C THR A 622 -18.34 45.20 -73.19
N ILE A 623 -18.37 46.18 -74.09
CA ILE A 623 -19.38 46.31 -75.15
C ILE A 623 -18.88 45.44 -76.31
N TYR A 624 -19.68 44.44 -76.71
CA TYR A 624 -19.39 43.65 -77.92
C TYR A 624 -20.34 44.05 -79.05
N PHE A 625 -19.73 44.50 -80.14
CA PHE A 625 -20.31 44.62 -81.47
C PHE A 625 -20.31 43.22 -82.12
N SER A 626 -21.44 42.80 -82.69
CA SER A 626 -21.49 41.70 -83.65
C SER A 626 -22.20 42.18 -84.92
N GLY A 627 -21.43 42.32 -86.00
CA GLY A 627 -21.96 42.56 -87.34
C GLY A 627 -22.28 41.25 -88.06
N ASN A 628 -23.40 41.28 -88.82
CA ASN A 628 -23.58 40.82 -90.21
C ASN A 628 -23.28 39.33 -90.56
N GLU A 629 -24.03 38.56 -91.37
CA GLU A 629 -25.14 38.76 -92.33
C GLU A 629 -25.97 37.45 -92.46
N ASP A 630 -27.23 37.63 -92.89
CA ASP A 630 -28.06 36.77 -93.75
C ASP A 630 -28.22 35.25 -93.50
N SER A 631 -29.46 34.85 -93.23
CA SER A 631 -30.39 34.47 -94.31
C SER A 631 -31.77 34.15 -93.73
N GLY A 632 -32.80 34.64 -94.42
CA GLY A 632 -34.14 34.82 -93.87
C GLY A 632 -35.10 33.64 -94.03
N LYS A 633 -36.32 33.94 -93.55
CA LYS A 633 -37.63 33.28 -93.73
C LYS A 633 -38.05 32.36 -92.59
N GLY A 634 -39.07 32.79 -91.85
CA GLY A 634 -39.87 31.95 -90.97
C GLY A 634 -40.64 32.74 -89.93
N ASN A 635 -41.60 33.54 -90.41
CA ASN A 635 -42.52 34.36 -89.62
C ASN A 635 -43.41 33.54 -88.68
N ASP A 636 -43.87 34.22 -87.63
CA ASP A 636 -45.09 33.97 -86.85
C ASP A 636 -45.18 32.64 -86.10
N LEU A 637 -45.07 32.70 -84.75
CA LEU A 637 -45.92 31.92 -83.82
C LEU A 637 -45.60 32.11 -82.31
N VAL A 638 -44.64 32.96 -81.92
CA VAL A 638 -44.18 33.04 -80.51
C VAL A 638 -44.74 34.25 -79.73
N ALA A 639 -45.64 35.05 -80.31
CA ALA A 639 -46.25 36.21 -79.63
C ALA A 639 -47.54 35.90 -78.85
N GLY A 640 -48.03 34.64 -78.83
CA GLY A 640 -49.28 34.26 -78.16
C GLY A 640 -49.15 33.70 -76.73
N GLY A 641 -47.95 33.27 -76.32
CA GLY A 641 -47.77 32.47 -75.10
C GLY A 641 -47.56 33.23 -73.80
N LEU A 642 -47.27 34.54 -73.84
CA LEU A 642 -46.83 35.29 -72.66
C LEU A 642 -47.93 36.05 -71.91
N LYS A 643 -49.20 35.95 -72.34
CA LYS A 643 -50.32 36.73 -71.77
C LYS A 643 -51.22 35.98 -70.78
N THR A 644 -50.97 34.70 -70.50
CA THR A 644 -51.78 33.89 -69.58
C THR A 644 -51.07 33.62 -68.24
N ALA A 645 -49.85 34.13 -68.05
CA ALA A 645 -49.05 33.94 -66.84
C ALA A 645 -49.16 35.08 -65.79
N MET A 646 -50.05 36.06 -65.98
CA MET A 646 -50.38 37.07 -64.96
C MET A 646 -51.89 37.12 -64.73
N GLY A 647 -52.36 36.37 -63.74
CA GLY A 647 -53.78 36.32 -63.39
C GLY A 647 -54.03 35.55 -62.10
N TRP A 648 -53.29 35.87 -61.03
CA TRP A 648 -53.50 35.33 -59.70
C TRP A 648 -53.60 36.49 -58.69
N LYS A 649 -54.81 36.77 -58.19
CA LYS A 649 -55.16 36.82 -56.76
C LYS A 649 -56.50 37.48 -56.47
N LEU A 650 -57.29 36.76 -55.66
CA LEU A 650 -58.17 37.16 -54.56
C LEU A 650 -58.98 38.47 -54.63
N ALA A 651 -60.29 38.32 -54.45
CA ALA A 651 -61.05 39.06 -53.45
C ALA A 651 -62.12 38.13 -52.83
N GLU A 652 -62.17 38.13 -51.50
CA GLU A 652 -63.18 37.55 -50.62
C GLU A 652 -64.52 38.32 -50.66
N ASP A 653 -65.54 37.71 -50.04
CA ASP A 653 -66.83 38.23 -49.57
C ASP A 653 -68.04 38.25 -50.52
N ALA A 654 -68.79 37.13 -50.54
CA ALA A 654 -70.21 37.01 -50.16
C ALA A 654 -70.72 35.55 -50.30
#